data_AF-A0A7C1YV88-F1
#
_entry.id   AF-A0A7C1YV88-F1
#
_cell.length_a   1.000
_cell.length_b   1.000
_cell.length_c   1.000
_cell.angle_alpha   90.00
_cell.angle_beta   90.00
_cell.angle_gamma   90.00
#
_symmetry.space_group_name_H-M   'P 1'
#
loop_
_entity.id
_entity.type
_entity.pdbx_description
1 polymer ?
#
loop_
_entity_poly.entity_id
_entity_poly.type
_entity_poly.pdbx_seq_one_letter_code
_entity_poly.pdbx_strand_id
1 'polypeptide(L)'
;EDFPAVTAFAAELFGERFEWVDGDPERQDVVAATRLPMAALGAPWGEGSPEFYAALQRTLPTGETVPQDAVDTLAEVATQHGAPQATVEEARQGAAQAQRHEAVDRFLYLLLRGDGRLRMLQDRLAEEPHFLSDLAADLFPDREDAAERLINLVNLAVRARPDPDSISLLPARYHVFARALEGAFACLNAAAHEGAEGDPPRLFLTRREECPHCGSRVVELATCVRCGAAYTVGRLVRSREGDRRLYLRHLTGQPDDPRGEKAYFLLTEQTAGLDEDEAVATGEDLEAIDEDVESVEPYTLCLGCGAIAPGFRVDTGCDCALSAPKVILRRVDLQDKPELRRCVSCGSRSNTGIVYRFLTGRDAPVSVLATSLYQALPASTDPEMEDLPGQGRKLLAFSDSRQDAAFFAPYLERTYRQVLRRRLILKTLFEDPAGREGRLRLQDLVGRLQRQAEEAGVFTQRQSYDERQRLMATWLMQELIAWDRRISLEGLGLLKFRLVRPDRWRPPQPLLEPPWSLTPDEAWRLLALLLDTLRHQGAVTFPDNMDPRDEAFAPRNRELFMRGDRADSKNGIFSWVPTRGNNRRLDILNRLLARTTDLPEEERQAVAADTLRGIWRHLTDPSSVWRDHLPSENRRRVGVVHRISHHYWEVVPLVESAENVYRCSRCRSISHINVRSICPCYRCDGTLEPVDDTAPDWVQNHYRHLYQKLEPIPLSAEEHTAQWTSPQAAAVQERFMRGELNALSCSTTFELGVDVGELQAVLMRNVPPTTANYVQRAGRAGRRTDSAAFALTYAQRRSHDLTHYAHPERIVAGRIRPPVVAVTNEKIVRRHAHSVLFSAFFRWAAQEHGRRFRNVGAFFAPDEPVPTGPDLLREYVEARPPQVQEALQRIVPKDLQDELGIADWGWLSNLWSGNGDGLLDRVIQEVTDDLALLRQLEEEAIEERNYRQGEHFQRVARTVRSRDLLGFLGSRNVLPKYGFPTDVVELRTNHLPVEQARRIELQRD
;
A
#
# COMPACT_ATOMS: atom_id res chain seq x y z
N GLU A 1 -39.63 15.43 24.86
CA GLU A 1 -39.73 16.70 24.10
C GLU A 1 -39.07 16.59 22.72
N ASP A 2 -37.91 15.94 22.58
CA ASP A 2 -37.21 15.88 21.27
C ASP A 2 -37.88 14.98 20.20
N PHE A 3 -38.48 13.84 20.54
CA PHE A 3 -39.01 12.92 19.50
C PHE A 3 -40.18 13.48 18.67
N PRO A 4 -41.21 14.12 19.27
CA PRO A 4 -42.23 14.82 18.49
C PRO A 4 -41.66 15.92 17.57
N ALA A 5 -40.63 16.63 18.03
CA ALA A 5 -39.95 17.66 17.24
C ALA A 5 -39.17 17.03 16.07
N VAL A 6 -38.53 15.87 16.28
CA VAL A 6 -37.86 15.09 15.23
C VAL A 6 -38.87 14.60 14.19
N THR A 7 -40.03 14.08 14.60
CA THR A 7 -41.08 13.68 13.65
C THR A 7 -41.65 14.85 12.88
N ALA A 8 -41.84 16.00 13.52
CA ALA A 8 -42.31 17.22 12.84
C ALA A 8 -41.28 17.70 11.80
N PHE A 9 -39.99 17.74 12.18
CA PHE A 9 -38.91 18.07 11.26
C PHE A 9 -38.81 17.08 10.09
N ALA A 10 -38.91 15.78 10.34
CA ALA A 10 -38.88 14.75 9.31
C ALA A 10 -40.10 14.88 8.36
N ALA A 11 -41.29 15.14 8.90
CA ALA A 11 -42.48 15.36 8.10
C ALA A 11 -42.37 16.60 7.22
N GLU A 12 -41.82 17.69 7.74
CA GLU A 12 -41.52 18.89 6.95
C GLU A 12 -40.46 18.65 5.87
N LEU A 13 -39.43 17.83 6.18
CA LEU A 13 -38.32 17.56 5.27
C LEU A 13 -38.70 16.65 4.10
N PHE A 14 -39.46 15.58 4.37
CA PHE A 14 -39.78 14.54 3.39
C PHE A 14 -41.20 14.66 2.80
N GLY A 15 -42.09 15.45 3.43
CA GLY A 15 -43.50 15.55 3.03
C GLY A 15 -44.32 14.29 3.31
N GLU A 16 -43.74 13.36 4.07
CA GLU A 16 -44.35 12.11 4.53
C GLU A 16 -44.88 12.29 5.96
N ARG A 17 -45.85 11.48 6.38
CA ARG A 17 -46.35 11.54 7.77
C ARG A 17 -45.40 10.73 8.65
N PHE A 18 -44.69 11.42 9.54
CA PHE A 18 -44.00 10.81 10.68
C PHE A 18 -44.77 11.12 11.96
N GLU A 19 -44.88 10.15 12.84
CA GLU A 19 -45.68 10.23 14.03
C GLU A 19 -44.94 9.66 15.25
N TRP A 20 -45.05 10.39 16.37
CA TRP A 20 -44.60 9.95 17.68
C TRP A 20 -45.72 10.16 18.68
N VAL A 21 -46.34 9.06 19.13
CA VAL A 21 -47.32 9.04 20.22
C VAL A 21 -46.69 8.33 21.42
N ASP A 22 -46.60 9.05 22.54
CA ASP A 22 -46.09 8.48 23.78
C ASP A 22 -46.98 7.32 24.23
N GLY A 23 -46.38 6.13 24.38
CA GLY A 23 -47.06 4.91 24.86
C GLY A 23 -47.74 4.04 23.79
N ASP A 24 -47.68 4.41 22.50
CA ASP A 24 -48.23 3.60 21.40
C ASP A 24 -47.10 3.12 20.45
N PRO A 25 -46.59 1.89 20.63
CA PRO A 25 -45.42 1.40 19.89
C PRO A 25 -45.66 1.21 18.39
N GLU A 26 -46.91 1.20 17.90
CA GLU A 26 -47.19 1.17 16.45
C GLU A 26 -47.15 2.57 15.81
N ARG A 27 -47.00 3.63 16.62
CA ARG A 27 -47.03 5.04 16.19
C ARG A 27 -45.81 5.81 16.73
N GLN A 28 -44.65 5.17 16.59
CA GLN A 28 -43.35 5.64 17.07
C GLN A 28 -42.30 5.52 15.96
N ASP A 29 -42.35 6.44 14.99
CA ASP A 29 -41.45 6.41 13.83
C ASP A 29 -39.98 6.77 14.15
N VAL A 30 -39.71 7.23 15.38
CA VAL A 30 -38.36 7.56 15.83
C VAL A 30 -37.76 6.40 16.63
N VAL A 31 -36.82 5.68 16.03
CA VAL A 31 -36.13 4.60 16.74
C VAL A 31 -35.06 5.19 17.66
N ALA A 32 -35.23 4.98 18.97
CA ALA A 32 -34.24 5.34 19.98
C ALA A 32 -33.58 4.10 20.57
N ALA A 33 -32.29 4.17 20.87
CA ALA A 33 -31.58 3.14 21.62
C ALA A 33 -31.52 3.52 23.09
N THR A 34 -31.81 2.58 23.99
CA THR A 34 -31.67 2.77 25.44
C THR A 34 -30.59 1.84 25.96
N ARG A 35 -29.69 2.36 26.80
CA ARG A 35 -28.69 1.52 27.45
C ARG A 35 -29.38 0.63 28.48
N LEU A 36 -29.24 -0.69 28.35
CA LEU A 36 -29.72 -1.60 29.37
C LEU A 36 -28.91 -1.39 30.65
N PRO A 37 -29.56 -1.14 31.81
CA PRO A 37 -28.83 -0.95 33.06
C PRO A 37 -28.18 -2.27 33.48
N MET A 38 -26.97 -2.22 34.03
CA MET A 38 -26.26 -3.43 34.48
C MET A 38 -27.01 -4.21 35.56
N ALA A 39 -27.89 -3.55 36.32
CA ALA A 39 -28.81 -4.20 37.26
C ALA A 39 -29.76 -5.21 36.58
N ALA A 40 -30.05 -5.06 35.29
CA ALA A 40 -30.88 -5.98 34.52
C ALA A 40 -30.20 -7.35 34.28
N LEU A 41 -28.88 -7.46 34.49
CA LEU A 41 -28.13 -8.72 34.35
C LEU A 41 -28.18 -9.61 35.62
N GLY A 42 -28.91 -9.21 36.65
CA GLY A 42 -29.05 -9.95 37.92
C GLY A 42 -27.95 -9.65 38.94
N ALA A 43 -27.84 -10.45 40.00
CA ALA A 43 -26.75 -10.34 40.99
C ALA A 43 -25.49 -11.09 40.52
N PRO A 44 -24.28 -10.58 40.81
CA PRO A 44 -23.05 -11.30 40.51
C PRO A 44 -22.92 -12.52 41.42
N TRP A 45 -22.47 -13.65 40.89
CA TRP A 45 -22.26 -14.87 41.65
C TRP A 45 -20.83 -14.99 42.20
N GLY A 46 -19.94 -14.06 41.84
CA GLY A 46 -18.54 -14.03 42.28
C GLY A 46 -17.59 -13.87 41.09
N GLU A 47 -16.31 -14.19 41.28
CA GLU A 47 -15.30 -14.24 40.23
C GLU A 47 -14.87 -15.68 40.00
N GLY A 48 -14.75 -16.11 38.73
CA GLY A 48 -14.13 -17.39 38.40
C GLY A 48 -12.67 -17.47 38.89
N SER A 49 -12.11 -18.68 38.99
CA SER A 49 -10.67 -18.81 39.26
C SER A 49 -9.85 -18.13 38.15
N PRO A 50 -8.57 -17.78 38.37
CA PRO A 50 -7.77 -17.17 37.32
C PRO A 50 -7.78 -17.98 36.01
N GLU A 51 -7.73 -19.30 36.10
CA GLU A 51 -7.69 -20.24 34.95
C GLU A 51 -9.05 -20.44 34.27
N PHE A 52 -10.14 -19.98 34.90
CA PHE A 52 -11.51 -20.24 34.48
C PHE A 52 -11.76 -19.91 33.01
N TYR A 53 -11.40 -18.69 32.58
CA TYR A 53 -11.64 -18.25 31.20
C TYR A 53 -10.80 -19.02 30.18
N ALA A 54 -9.54 -19.32 30.50
CA ALA A 54 -8.67 -20.10 29.62
C ALA A 54 -9.11 -21.57 29.52
N ALA A 55 -9.71 -22.13 30.59
CA ALA A 55 -10.27 -23.48 30.59
C ALA A 55 -11.54 -23.55 29.72
N LEU A 56 -12.46 -22.60 29.89
CA LEU A 56 -13.66 -22.52 29.05
C LEU A 56 -13.31 -22.30 27.57
N GLN A 57 -12.41 -21.38 27.27
CA GLN A 57 -11.99 -21.09 25.89
C GLN A 57 -11.42 -22.33 25.17
N ARG A 58 -10.59 -23.12 25.85
CA ARG A 58 -10.03 -24.38 25.29
C ARG A 58 -11.07 -25.48 25.08
N THR A 59 -12.19 -25.40 25.79
CA THR A 59 -13.28 -26.39 25.74
C THR A 59 -14.34 -26.01 24.70
N LEU A 60 -14.30 -24.78 24.17
CA LEU A 60 -15.23 -24.39 23.11
C LEU A 60 -15.03 -25.30 21.88
N PRO A 61 -16.12 -25.78 21.29
CA PRO A 61 -16.02 -26.63 20.11
C PRO A 61 -15.39 -25.85 18.95
N THR A 62 -14.34 -26.44 18.37
CA THR A 62 -13.63 -25.94 17.19
C THR A 62 -14.06 -26.76 15.98
N GLY A 63 -14.93 -26.21 15.13
CA GLY A 63 -15.43 -26.88 13.91
C GLY A 63 -16.89 -26.55 13.59
N GLU A 64 -17.36 -26.98 12.41
CA GLU A 64 -18.71 -26.69 11.88
C GLU A 64 -19.86 -27.36 12.64
N THR A 65 -19.57 -28.43 13.40
CA THR A 65 -20.59 -29.17 14.14
C THR A 65 -20.35 -29.07 15.64
N VAL A 66 -21.36 -28.59 16.38
CA VAL A 66 -21.34 -28.58 17.84
C VAL A 66 -21.52 -30.02 18.35
N PRO A 67 -20.51 -30.59 19.04
CA PRO A 67 -20.61 -31.91 19.67
C PRO A 67 -21.84 -31.99 20.58
N GLN A 68 -22.45 -33.17 20.63
CA GLN A 68 -23.70 -33.39 21.38
C GLN A 68 -23.53 -33.15 22.90
N ASP A 69 -22.31 -33.31 23.38
CA ASP A 69 -21.84 -33.20 24.76
C ASP A 69 -21.10 -31.87 25.05
N ALA A 70 -21.08 -30.91 24.12
CA ALA A 70 -20.31 -29.67 24.27
C ALA A 70 -20.75 -28.84 25.48
N VAL A 71 -22.06 -28.72 25.71
CA VAL A 71 -22.63 -27.98 26.85
C VAL A 71 -22.33 -28.70 28.17
N ASP A 72 -22.39 -30.04 28.18
CA ASP A 72 -22.10 -30.84 29.37
C ASP A 72 -20.62 -30.73 29.76
N THR A 73 -19.71 -30.82 28.79
CA THR A 73 -18.27 -30.61 29.02
C THR A 73 -17.97 -29.20 29.54
N LEU A 74 -18.63 -28.17 28.98
CA LEU A 74 -18.50 -26.79 29.45
C LEU A 74 -19.03 -26.62 30.89
N ALA A 75 -20.12 -27.28 31.25
CA ALA A 75 -20.68 -27.27 32.59
C ALA A 75 -19.76 -27.91 33.64
N GLU A 76 -19.12 -29.04 33.29
CA GLU A 76 -18.12 -29.70 34.13
C GLU A 76 -16.92 -28.78 34.39
N VAL A 77 -16.36 -28.18 33.33
CA VAL A 77 -15.23 -27.26 33.42
C VAL A 77 -15.59 -26.01 34.22
N ALA A 78 -16.78 -25.43 34.00
CA ALA A 78 -17.24 -24.26 34.75
C ALA A 78 -17.31 -24.55 36.26
N THR A 79 -17.87 -25.70 36.64
CA THR A 79 -17.98 -26.12 38.04
C THR A 79 -16.61 -26.36 38.67
N GLN A 80 -15.70 -27.03 37.95
CA GLN A 80 -14.34 -27.31 38.42
C GLN A 80 -13.52 -26.03 38.69
N HIS A 81 -13.77 -24.98 37.91
CA HIS A 81 -13.03 -23.73 37.97
C HIS A 81 -13.77 -22.60 38.73
N GLY A 82 -14.73 -22.95 39.58
CA GLY A 82 -15.27 -22.05 40.61
C GLY A 82 -16.62 -21.39 40.30
N ALA A 83 -17.31 -21.76 39.22
CA ALA A 83 -18.69 -21.31 39.01
C ALA A 83 -19.66 -22.05 39.96
N PRO A 84 -20.61 -21.35 40.62
CA PRO A 84 -21.60 -21.98 41.49
C PRO A 84 -22.48 -22.98 40.74
N GLN A 85 -22.66 -24.15 41.35
CA GLN A 85 -23.42 -25.26 40.75
C GLN A 85 -24.86 -24.86 40.36
N ALA A 86 -25.51 -23.99 41.13
CA ALA A 86 -26.84 -23.48 40.81
C ALA A 86 -26.86 -22.67 39.50
N THR A 87 -25.85 -21.82 39.27
CA THR A 87 -25.71 -21.03 38.05
C THR A 87 -25.40 -21.92 36.84
N VAL A 88 -24.52 -22.91 37.01
CA VAL A 88 -24.16 -23.85 35.94
C VAL A 88 -25.38 -24.69 35.51
N GLU A 89 -26.16 -25.17 36.47
CA GLU A 89 -27.38 -25.94 36.19
C GLU A 89 -28.47 -25.08 35.53
N GLU A 90 -28.63 -23.81 35.95
CA GLU A 90 -29.51 -22.86 35.25
C GLU A 90 -29.05 -22.66 33.79
N ALA A 91 -27.75 -22.44 33.57
CA ALA A 91 -27.20 -22.26 32.24
C ALA A 91 -27.40 -23.49 31.35
N ARG A 92 -27.22 -24.70 31.92
CA ARG A 92 -27.44 -25.97 31.23
C ARG A 92 -28.92 -26.16 30.83
N GLN A 93 -29.86 -25.87 31.75
CA GLN A 93 -31.29 -25.93 31.46
C GLN A 93 -31.70 -24.92 30.40
N GLY A 94 -31.15 -23.70 30.46
CA GLY A 94 -31.39 -22.67 29.46
C GLY A 94 -30.86 -23.05 28.08
N ALA A 95 -29.68 -23.67 28.01
CA ALA A 95 -29.09 -24.16 26.77
C ALA A 95 -29.90 -25.30 26.13
N ALA A 96 -30.48 -26.19 26.94
CA ALA A 96 -31.34 -27.28 26.47
C ALA A 96 -32.64 -26.79 25.78
N GLN A 97 -33.03 -25.53 26.01
CA GLN A 97 -34.20 -24.91 25.40
C GLN A 97 -33.87 -24.19 24.07
N ALA A 98 -32.59 -24.05 23.71
CA ALA A 98 -32.15 -23.39 22.48
C ALA A 98 -31.95 -24.37 21.32
N GLN A 99 -31.82 -23.85 20.10
CA GLN A 99 -31.43 -24.70 18.98
C GLN A 99 -29.98 -25.18 19.16
N ARG A 100 -29.65 -26.33 18.58
CA ARG A 100 -28.39 -27.04 18.84
C ARG A 100 -27.13 -26.20 18.56
N HIS A 101 -27.17 -25.31 17.56
CA HIS A 101 -26.05 -24.44 17.22
C HIS A 101 -25.94 -23.21 18.14
N GLU A 102 -27.02 -22.84 18.84
CA GLU A 102 -27.13 -21.68 19.74
C GLU A 102 -26.91 -22.06 21.21
N ALA A 103 -26.97 -23.35 21.54
CA ALA A 103 -26.93 -23.86 22.90
C ALA A 103 -25.66 -23.42 23.67
N VAL A 104 -24.51 -23.38 22.99
CA VAL A 104 -23.24 -22.92 23.59
C VAL A 104 -23.30 -21.43 23.91
N ASP A 105 -23.78 -20.61 22.99
CA ASP A 105 -23.82 -19.16 23.15
C ASP A 105 -24.78 -18.75 24.29
N ARG A 106 -25.93 -19.44 24.38
CA ARG A 106 -26.89 -19.27 25.48
C ARG A 106 -26.39 -19.79 26.82
N PHE A 107 -25.66 -20.90 26.82
CA PHE A 107 -24.98 -21.39 28.03
C PHE A 107 -23.99 -20.35 28.55
N LEU A 108 -23.11 -19.85 27.69
CA LEU A 108 -22.13 -18.82 28.03
C LEU A 108 -22.80 -17.54 28.54
N TYR A 109 -23.92 -17.13 27.93
CA TYR A 109 -24.70 -15.97 28.38
C TYR A 109 -25.19 -16.11 29.82
N LEU A 110 -25.87 -17.21 30.14
CA LEU A 110 -26.43 -17.43 31.47
C LEU A 110 -25.34 -17.59 32.54
N LEU A 111 -24.20 -18.19 32.17
CA LEU A 111 -23.06 -18.34 33.04
C LEU A 111 -22.38 -16.98 33.32
N LEU A 112 -22.02 -16.25 32.27
CA LEU A 112 -21.15 -15.06 32.36
C LEU A 112 -21.87 -13.78 32.77
N ARG A 113 -23.20 -13.66 32.60
CA ARG A 113 -23.95 -12.47 33.06
C ARG A 113 -23.79 -12.18 34.58
N GLY A 114 -23.45 -13.21 35.36
CA GLY A 114 -23.19 -13.10 36.79
C GLY A 114 -21.70 -13.05 37.17
N ASP A 115 -20.77 -13.08 36.21
CA ASP A 115 -19.32 -13.01 36.50
C ASP A 115 -18.90 -11.59 36.92
N GLY A 116 -18.20 -11.51 38.06
CA GLY A 116 -17.77 -10.25 38.68
C GLY A 116 -16.74 -9.48 37.85
N ARG A 117 -15.77 -10.19 37.23
CA ARG A 117 -14.74 -9.53 36.40
C ARG A 117 -15.32 -9.01 35.10
N LEU A 118 -16.26 -9.72 34.49
CA LEU A 118 -16.98 -9.23 33.32
C LEU A 118 -17.77 -7.95 33.63
N ARG A 119 -18.41 -7.87 34.80
CA ARG A 119 -19.10 -6.65 35.24
C ARG A 119 -18.13 -5.49 35.44
N MET A 120 -17.02 -5.72 36.15
CA MET A 120 -15.97 -4.70 36.29
C MET A 120 -15.48 -4.22 34.92
N LEU A 121 -15.25 -5.13 33.98
CA LEU A 121 -14.87 -4.79 32.61
C LEU A 121 -15.94 -3.95 31.89
N GLN A 122 -17.21 -4.32 32.00
CA GLN A 122 -18.34 -3.58 31.44
C GLN A 122 -18.44 -2.17 32.06
N ASP A 123 -18.30 -2.04 33.38
CA ASP A 123 -18.32 -0.76 34.10
C ASP A 123 -17.20 0.16 33.63
N ARG A 124 -15.96 -0.36 33.52
CA ARG A 124 -14.80 0.43 33.04
C ARG A 124 -14.99 0.90 31.60
N LEU A 125 -15.37 -0.02 30.70
CA LEU A 125 -15.60 0.30 29.29
C LEU A 125 -16.85 1.15 29.06
N ALA A 126 -17.71 1.30 30.07
CA ALA A 126 -18.94 2.07 29.94
C ALA A 126 -18.72 3.59 29.92
N GLU A 127 -17.61 4.06 30.47
CA GLU A 127 -17.28 5.48 30.63
C GLU A 127 -16.35 5.99 29.52
N GLU A 128 -15.27 5.25 29.24
CA GLU A 128 -14.24 5.64 28.27
C GLU A 128 -13.46 4.43 27.69
N PRO A 129 -12.80 4.58 26.53
CA PRO A 129 -11.88 3.56 26.04
C PRO A 129 -10.65 3.45 26.94
N HIS A 130 -10.18 2.23 27.15
CA HIS A 130 -9.01 1.95 27.97
C HIS A 130 -7.96 1.14 27.20
N PHE A 131 -6.69 1.27 27.59
CA PHE A 131 -5.65 0.38 27.10
C PHE A 131 -5.82 -1.03 27.68
N LEU A 132 -5.56 -2.03 26.84
CA LEU A 132 -5.66 -3.44 27.22
C LEU A 132 -4.72 -3.79 28.38
N SER A 133 -3.50 -3.25 28.37
CA SER A 133 -2.52 -3.44 29.45
C SER A 133 -3.04 -2.98 30.80
N ASP A 134 -3.72 -1.83 30.83
CA ASP A 134 -4.14 -1.18 32.05
C ASP A 134 -5.36 -1.90 32.64
N LEU A 135 -6.33 -2.26 31.78
CA LEU A 135 -7.46 -3.09 32.19
C LEU A 135 -7.03 -4.50 32.63
N ALA A 136 -6.06 -5.09 31.95
CA ALA A 136 -5.55 -6.41 32.30
C ALA A 136 -4.93 -6.39 33.70
N ALA A 137 -4.12 -5.38 34.01
CA ALA A 137 -3.52 -5.22 35.33
C ALA A 137 -4.54 -4.94 36.44
N ASP A 138 -5.64 -4.21 36.14
CA ASP A 138 -6.73 -3.95 37.10
C ASP A 138 -7.56 -5.21 37.39
N LEU A 139 -7.92 -5.98 36.35
CA LEU A 139 -8.77 -7.17 36.47
C LEU A 139 -8.02 -8.43 36.95
N PHE A 140 -6.72 -8.51 36.66
CA PHE A 140 -5.86 -9.65 37.00
C PHE A 140 -4.52 -9.17 37.59
N PRO A 141 -4.53 -8.64 38.83
CA PRO A 141 -3.32 -8.10 39.46
C PRO A 141 -2.23 -9.17 39.69
N ASP A 142 -0.97 -8.73 39.70
CA ASP A 142 0.23 -9.53 39.99
C ASP A 142 0.46 -10.76 39.07
N ARG A 143 -0.02 -10.68 37.83
CA ARG A 143 0.12 -11.76 36.84
C ARG A 143 0.79 -11.31 35.55
N GLU A 144 1.78 -12.08 35.10
CA GLU A 144 2.49 -11.83 33.85
C GLU A 144 1.62 -12.10 32.60
N ASP A 145 0.63 -12.99 32.69
CA ASP A 145 -0.28 -13.37 31.59
C ASP A 145 -1.66 -12.67 31.67
N ALA A 146 -1.77 -11.57 32.43
CA ALA A 146 -3.02 -10.83 32.64
C ALA A 146 -3.73 -10.44 31.32
N ALA A 147 -2.96 -10.00 30.32
CA ALA A 147 -3.48 -9.62 29.01
C ALA A 147 -4.16 -10.79 28.27
N GLU A 148 -3.55 -11.98 28.30
CA GLU A 148 -4.10 -13.18 27.68
C GLU A 148 -5.41 -13.61 28.36
N ARG A 149 -5.47 -13.50 29.70
CA ARG A 149 -6.69 -13.82 30.47
C ARG A 149 -7.83 -12.86 30.16
N LEU A 150 -7.54 -11.56 30.04
CA LEU A 150 -8.52 -10.57 29.60
C LEU A 150 -9.02 -10.86 28.18
N ILE A 151 -8.14 -11.23 27.25
CA ILE A 151 -8.53 -11.62 25.89
C ILE A 151 -9.45 -12.83 25.90
N ASN A 152 -9.15 -13.86 26.70
CA ASN A 152 -10.03 -15.03 26.86
C ASN A 152 -11.41 -14.64 27.40
N LEU A 153 -11.47 -13.78 28.42
CA LEU A 153 -12.74 -13.26 28.94
C LEU A 153 -13.55 -12.50 27.87
N VAL A 154 -12.90 -11.61 27.11
CA VAL A 154 -13.56 -10.86 26.02
C VAL A 154 -14.07 -11.80 24.95
N ASN A 155 -13.28 -12.78 24.50
CA ASN A 155 -13.70 -13.75 23.49
C ASN A 155 -14.94 -14.54 23.91
N LEU A 156 -14.98 -15.02 25.17
CA LEU A 156 -16.14 -15.69 25.73
C LEU A 156 -17.37 -14.77 25.80
N ALA A 157 -17.18 -13.53 26.25
CA ALA A 157 -18.26 -12.56 26.44
C ALA A 157 -18.84 -12.02 25.11
N VAL A 158 -18.05 -11.96 24.05
CA VAL A 158 -18.52 -11.57 22.70
C VAL A 158 -19.38 -12.67 22.08
N ARG A 159 -19.09 -13.94 22.37
CA ARG A 159 -19.89 -15.09 21.92
C ARG A 159 -21.17 -15.30 22.76
N ALA A 160 -21.16 -14.86 24.02
CA ALA A 160 -22.26 -15.04 24.96
C ALA A 160 -23.50 -14.21 24.60
N ARG A 161 -24.57 -14.85 24.12
CA ARG A 161 -25.85 -14.23 23.70
C ARG A 161 -27.07 -15.03 24.16
N PRO A 162 -28.21 -14.38 24.43
CA PRO A 162 -29.43 -15.10 24.81
C PRO A 162 -30.14 -15.77 23.62
N ASP A 163 -30.04 -15.16 22.42
CA ASP A 163 -30.59 -15.58 21.14
C ASP A 163 -29.81 -14.90 19.97
N PRO A 164 -29.99 -15.34 18.69
CA PRO A 164 -29.23 -14.83 17.55
C PRO A 164 -29.42 -13.33 17.25
N ASP A 165 -30.61 -12.80 17.52
CA ASP A 165 -30.97 -11.41 17.23
C ASP A 165 -30.50 -10.43 18.32
N SER A 166 -30.11 -10.97 19.48
CA SER A 166 -29.64 -10.21 20.62
C SER A 166 -28.15 -9.84 20.56
N ILE A 167 -27.83 -8.70 21.17
CA ILE A 167 -26.45 -8.24 21.35
C ILE A 167 -25.74 -9.15 22.37
N SER A 168 -24.45 -9.40 22.15
CA SER A 168 -23.61 -10.13 23.09
C SER A 168 -23.48 -9.42 24.43
N LEU A 169 -23.10 -10.17 25.48
CA LEU A 169 -22.83 -9.60 26.80
C LEU A 169 -21.77 -8.48 26.73
N LEU A 170 -20.81 -8.61 25.83
CA LEU A 170 -19.81 -7.57 25.59
C LEU A 170 -19.60 -7.38 24.08
N PRO A 171 -20.20 -6.36 23.45
CA PRO A 171 -19.91 -6.00 22.06
C PRO A 171 -18.59 -5.21 21.96
N ALA A 172 -17.49 -5.81 22.43
CA ALA A 172 -16.17 -5.18 22.47
C ALA A 172 -15.58 -4.97 21.06
N ARG A 173 -14.77 -3.91 20.95
CA ARG A 173 -13.96 -3.63 19.78
C ARG A 173 -12.53 -3.34 20.20
N TYR A 174 -11.57 -3.95 19.53
CA TYR A 174 -10.16 -3.63 19.68
C TYR A 174 -9.78 -2.52 18.71
N HIS A 175 -9.18 -1.45 19.24
CA HIS A 175 -8.67 -0.33 18.49
C HIS A 175 -7.14 -0.34 18.54
N VAL A 176 -6.49 -0.67 17.42
CA VAL A 176 -5.03 -0.81 17.35
C VAL A 176 -4.46 0.26 16.45
N PHE A 177 -3.46 0.98 16.95
CA PHE A 177 -2.77 2.03 16.20
C PHE A 177 -1.33 1.60 15.90
N ALA A 178 -0.96 1.64 14.63
CA ALA A 178 0.42 1.48 14.15
C ALA A 178 0.87 2.82 13.55
N ARG A 179 2.15 3.15 13.61
CA ARG A 179 2.68 4.40 13.02
C ARG A 179 3.73 4.17 11.97
N ALA A 180 3.81 5.13 11.05
CA ALA A 180 4.94 5.30 10.15
C ALA A 180 6.25 5.59 10.91
N LEU A 181 7.32 4.94 10.46
CA LEU A 181 8.70 5.35 10.68
C LEU A 181 8.94 6.71 10.02
N GLU A 182 9.53 7.63 10.77
CA GLU A 182 9.86 8.98 10.28
C GLU A 182 11.14 9.00 9.44
N GLY A 183 11.95 7.96 9.56
CA GLY A 183 13.27 7.78 8.99
C GLY A 183 14.07 6.81 9.86
N ALA A 184 15.34 6.64 9.53
CA ALA A 184 16.31 5.95 10.37
C ALA A 184 17.44 6.93 10.67
N PHE A 185 17.64 7.25 11.95
CA PHE A 185 18.58 8.27 12.39
C PHE A 185 19.66 7.62 13.24
N ALA A 186 20.92 7.81 12.88
CA ALA A 186 22.04 7.14 13.54
C ALA A 186 23.00 8.13 14.21
N CYS A 187 23.44 7.79 15.43
CA CYS A 187 24.58 8.43 16.06
C CYS A 187 25.88 7.80 15.55
N LEU A 188 26.75 8.60 14.93
CA LEU A 188 28.05 8.13 14.41
C LEU A 188 29.19 8.27 15.42
N ASN A 189 28.92 8.72 16.66
CA ASN A 189 29.95 8.89 17.69
C ASN A 189 30.23 7.55 18.39
N ALA A 190 30.98 6.67 17.72
CA ALA A 190 31.27 5.34 18.26
C ALA A 190 31.95 5.38 19.64
N ALA A 191 32.91 6.29 19.83
CA ALA A 191 33.69 6.42 21.07
C ALA A 191 32.82 6.74 22.30
N ALA A 192 31.76 7.53 22.15
CA ALA A 192 30.87 7.85 23.28
C ALA A 192 29.90 6.73 23.64
N HIS A 193 29.81 5.69 22.81
CA HIS A 193 28.93 4.53 23.03
C HIS A 193 29.72 3.24 23.31
N GLU A 194 31.05 3.26 23.28
CA GLU A 194 31.90 2.15 23.71
C GLU A 194 31.97 2.12 25.25
N GLY A 195 31.62 0.98 25.86
CA GLY A 195 31.73 0.78 27.31
C GLY A 195 30.60 1.37 28.17
N ALA A 196 29.55 1.93 27.57
CA ALA A 196 28.35 2.34 28.29
C ALA A 196 27.55 1.10 28.75
N GLU A 197 27.15 1.05 30.02
CA GLU A 197 26.27 -0.02 30.54
C GLU A 197 24.99 -0.12 29.70
N GLY A 198 24.72 -1.31 29.15
CA GLY A 198 23.49 -1.60 28.41
C GLY A 198 23.49 -1.34 26.89
N ASP A 199 24.64 -1.04 26.26
CA ASP A 199 24.78 -0.76 24.81
C ASP A 199 23.69 0.20 24.27
N PRO A 200 23.74 1.49 24.66
CA PRO A 200 22.67 2.44 24.40
C PRO A 200 22.37 2.57 22.90
N PRO A 201 21.08 2.62 22.50
CA PRO A 201 20.67 2.55 21.12
C PRO A 201 21.30 3.67 20.29
N ARG A 202 21.99 3.28 19.21
CA ARG A 202 22.63 4.20 18.26
C ARG A 202 21.73 4.54 17.07
N LEU A 203 20.59 3.84 16.93
CA LEU A 203 19.62 3.98 15.85
C LEU A 203 18.26 4.40 16.41
N PHE A 204 17.65 5.41 15.80
CA PHE A 204 16.35 5.94 16.17
C PHE A 204 15.41 5.92 14.96
N LEU A 205 14.18 5.46 15.16
CA LEU A 205 13.15 5.40 14.11
C LEU A 205 12.14 6.57 14.15
N THR A 206 12.29 7.43 15.16
CA THR A 206 11.67 8.74 15.28
C THR A 206 12.70 9.79 14.96
N ARG A 207 12.27 10.91 14.38
CA ARG A 207 13.21 12.00 14.10
C ARG A 207 13.81 12.54 15.39
N ARG A 208 15.13 12.67 15.41
CA ARG A 208 15.91 13.30 16.48
C ARG A 208 16.99 14.15 15.84
N GLU A 209 17.30 15.31 16.40
CA GLU A 209 18.41 16.16 15.91
C GLU A 209 19.72 15.86 16.65
N GLU A 210 19.62 15.34 17.88
CA GLU A 210 20.73 15.05 18.79
C GLU A 210 20.52 13.69 19.47
N CYS A 211 21.63 13.01 19.76
CA CYS A 211 21.62 11.76 20.48
C CYS A 211 21.31 12.02 21.96
N PRO A 212 20.29 11.37 22.55
CA PRO A 212 19.92 11.58 23.96
C PRO A 212 21.01 11.11 24.94
N HIS A 213 21.95 10.28 24.49
CA HIS A 213 22.99 9.69 25.34
C HIS A 213 24.28 10.51 25.38
N CYS A 214 24.73 11.02 24.22
CA CYS A 214 26.03 11.70 24.11
C CYS A 214 25.95 13.14 23.58
N GLY A 215 24.76 13.66 23.28
CA GLY A 215 24.55 15.01 22.75
C GLY A 215 25.08 15.24 21.33
N SER A 216 25.67 14.23 20.69
CA SER A 216 26.18 14.34 19.32
C SER A 216 25.03 14.45 18.32
N ARG A 217 25.25 15.18 17.23
CA ARG A 217 24.34 15.24 16.08
C ARG A 217 24.14 13.84 15.51
N VAL A 218 22.88 13.50 15.25
CA VAL A 218 22.53 12.28 14.54
C VAL A 218 22.37 12.57 13.06
N VAL A 219 22.64 11.58 12.22
CA VAL A 219 22.49 11.68 10.77
C VAL A 219 21.33 10.83 10.29
N GLU A 220 20.65 11.23 9.21
CA GLU A 220 19.61 10.40 8.60
C GLU A 220 20.24 9.39 7.63
N LEU A 221 19.81 8.14 7.71
CA LEU A 221 20.30 7.03 6.90
C LEU A 221 19.42 6.75 5.67
N ALA A 222 20.09 6.33 4.61
CA ALA A 222 19.50 5.71 3.43
C ALA A 222 20.32 4.46 3.05
N THR A 223 19.72 3.52 2.33
CA THR A 223 20.42 2.28 1.94
C THR A 223 20.20 1.92 0.48
N CYS A 224 21.23 1.32 -0.12
CA CYS A 224 21.10 0.67 -1.42
C CYS A 224 20.25 -0.60 -1.30
N VAL A 225 19.16 -0.71 -2.07
CA VAL A 225 18.26 -1.88 -2.05
C VAL A 225 18.90 -3.16 -2.60
N ARG A 226 20.03 -3.04 -3.31
CA ARG A 226 20.80 -4.18 -3.86
C ARG A 226 21.83 -4.71 -2.87
N CYS A 227 22.77 -3.87 -2.45
CA CYS A 227 23.92 -4.29 -1.65
C CYS A 227 23.82 -3.95 -0.16
N GLY A 228 22.83 -3.16 0.28
CA GLY A 228 22.67 -2.75 1.67
C GLY A 228 23.68 -1.70 2.14
N ALA A 229 24.50 -1.13 1.25
CA ALA A 229 25.43 -0.07 1.61
C ALA A 229 24.70 1.11 2.25
N ALA A 230 25.23 1.59 3.37
CA ALA A 230 24.66 2.68 4.14
C ALA A 230 25.17 4.04 3.62
N TYR A 231 24.21 4.93 3.41
CA TYR A 231 24.40 6.32 3.04
C TYR A 231 23.85 7.20 4.14
N THR A 232 24.47 8.36 4.32
CA THR A 232 23.88 9.50 5.01
C THR A 232 23.20 10.41 3.99
N VAL A 233 22.04 10.95 4.34
CA VAL A 233 21.30 11.91 3.51
C VAL A 233 20.96 13.15 4.32
N GLY A 234 20.95 14.31 3.66
CA GLY A 234 20.54 15.57 4.27
C GLY A 234 20.52 16.71 3.27
N ARG A 235 20.43 17.93 3.78
CA ARG A 235 20.59 19.16 3.03
C ARG A 235 21.80 19.91 3.55
N LEU A 236 22.60 20.45 2.63
CA LEU A 236 23.68 21.38 2.97
C LEU A 236 23.10 22.79 3.11
N VAL A 237 23.28 23.39 4.29
CA VAL A 237 22.80 24.75 4.59
C VAL A 237 23.94 25.63 5.09
N ARG A 238 23.88 26.93 4.76
CA ARG A 238 24.79 27.96 5.31
C ARG A 238 24.12 28.61 6.52
N SER A 239 24.90 28.96 7.54
CA SER A 239 24.35 29.53 8.78
C SER A 239 23.76 30.92 8.59
N ARG A 240 24.34 31.74 7.70
CA ARG A 240 23.91 33.11 7.35
C ARG A 240 24.28 33.42 5.90
N GLU A 241 23.59 34.35 5.25
CA GLU A 241 24.02 34.89 3.96
C GLU A 241 25.42 35.51 4.11
N GLY A 242 26.37 35.06 3.28
CA GLY A 242 27.78 35.46 3.33
C GLY A 242 28.70 34.57 4.17
N ASP A 243 28.17 33.65 4.98
CA ASP A 243 28.98 32.66 5.70
C ASP A 243 29.47 31.55 4.74
N ARG A 244 30.76 31.19 4.82
CA ARG A 244 31.35 30.09 4.05
C ARG A 244 31.13 28.72 4.70
N ARG A 245 30.69 28.66 5.97
CA ARG A 245 30.48 27.42 6.72
C ARG A 245 29.24 26.68 6.24
N LEU A 246 29.38 25.38 5.97
CA LEU A 246 28.29 24.49 5.60
C LEU A 246 27.92 23.57 6.78
N TYR A 247 26.63 23.29 6.92
CA TYR A 247 26.08 22.37 7.90
C TYR A 247 25.21 21.33 7.20
N LEU A 248 25.35 20.08 7.63
CA LEU A 248 24.47 19.00 7.21
C LEU A 248 23.25 18.96 8.14
N ARG A 249 22.05 19.11 7.57
CA ARG A 249 20.77 19.04 8.31
C ARG A 249 19.88 17.95 7.73
N HIS A 250 18.98 17.39 8.54
CA HIS A 250 17.99 16.42 8.05
C HIS A 250 17.05 17.07 7.03
N LEU A 251 16.51 16.24 6.15
CA LEU A 251 15.49 16.67 5.21
C LEU A 251 14.20 16.95 5.97
N THR A 252 13.79 18.22 6.00
CA THR A 252 12.53 18.70 6.60
C THR A 252 11.48 18.82 5.49
N GLY A 253 10.48 17.94 5.44
CA GLY A 253 9.37 18.07 4.47
C GLY A 253 8.90 16.77 3.81
N GLN A 254 7.83 16.89 3.01
CA GLN A 254 7.40 15.84 2.09
C GLN A 254 8.49 15.56 1.02
N PRO A 255 8.50 14.37 0.38
CA PRO A 255 9.56 13.97 -0.58
C PRO A 255 9.82 14.95 -1.73
N ASP A 256 8.85 15.83 -2.01
CA ASP A 256 8.79 16.73 -3.15
C ASP A 256 9.13 18.21 -2.82
N ASP A 257 9.79 18.53 -1.69
CA ASP A 257 10.26 19.91 -1.45
C ASP A 257 11.35 20.29 -2.48
N PRO A 258 11.07 21.18 -3.46
CA PRO A 258 11.99 21.51 -4.54
C PRO A 258 13.10 22.47 -4.08
N ARG A 259 13.02 23.00 -2.85
CA ARG A 259 13.79 24.18 -2.44
C ARG A 259 15.18 23.88 -1.89
N GLY A 260 15.68 22.64 -1.94
CA GLY A 260 17.02 22.30 -1.46
C GLY A 260 17.63 21.09 -2.16
N GLU A 261 18.87 21.25 -2.65
CA GLU A 261 19.68 20.13 -3.14
C GLU A 261 19.83 19.08 -2.03
N LYS A 262 19.28 17.88 -2.27
CA LYS A 262 19.54 16.70 -1.45
C LYS A 262 21.03 16.36 -1.58
N ALA A 263 21.69 16.07 -0.48
CA ALA A 263 23.08 15.64 -0.47
C ALA A 263 23.17 14.22 0.11
N TYR A 264 23.77 13.32 -0.65
CA TYR A 264 24.02 11.93 -0.25
C TYR A 264 25.51 11.71 -0.01
N PHE A 265 25.80 10.95 1.03
CA PHE A 265 27.16 10.63 1.44
C PHE A 265 27.30 9.14 1.74
N LEU A 266 28.25 8.46 1.10
CA LEU A 266 28.57 7.07 1.43
C LEU A 266 29.33 7.01 2.76
N LEU A 267 28.91 6.10 3.65
CA LEU A 267 29.57 5.89 4.96
C LEU A 267 30.77 4.94 4.89
N THR A 268 30.86 4.12 3.85
CA THR A 268 31.92 3.12 3.70
C THR A 268 33.05 3.60 2.79
N GLU A 269 34.25 3.06 2.98
CA GLU A 269 35.40 3.36 2.12
C GLU A 269 35.43 2.62 0.78
N GLN A 270 34.52 1.68 0.54
CA GLN A 270 34.51 0.87 -0.67
C GLN A 270 33.64 1.51 -1.75
N THR A 271 34.25 1.76 -2.90
CA THR A 271 33.59 2.26 -4.10
C THR A 271 33.73 1.31 -5.28
N ALA A 272 32.72 1.33 -6.14
CA ALA A 272 32.65 0.55 -7.35
C ALA A 272 32.72 1.47 -8.58
N GLY A 273 33.61 1.12 -9.50
CA GLY A 273 33.62 1.65 -10.86
C GLY A 273 32.50 1.03 -11.71
N LEU A 274 32.56 1.25 -13.02
CA LEU A 274 31.57 0.76 -13.98
C LEU A 274 31.39 -0.78 -13.89
N ASP A 275 30.16 -1.24 -13.65
CA ASP A 275 29.72 -2.61 -13.90
C ASP A 275 29.02 -2.63 -15.27
N GLU A 276 29.68 -3.22 -16.27
CA GLU A 276 29.21 -3.25 -17.66
C GLU A 276 27.85 -3.96 -17.79
N ASP A 277 27.65 -5.05 -17.04
CA ASP A 277 26.40 -5.82 -17.10
C ASP A 277 25.22 -4.98 -16.59
N GLU A 278 25.41 -4.21 -15.53
CA GLU A 278 24.35 -3.35 -14.99
C GLU A 278 23.98 -2.23 -15.95
N ALA A 279 24.94 -1.63 -16.66
CA ALA A 279 24.69 -0.62 -17.69
C ALA A 279 23.95 -1.20 -18.90
N VAL A 280 24.35 -2.39 -19.37
CA VAL A 280 23.64 -3.10 -20.45
C VAL A 280 22.21 -3.45 -20.04
N ALA A 281 22.02 -3.90 -18.79
CA ALA A 281 20.71 -4.27 -18.26
C ALA A 281 19.75 -3.06 -18.16
N THR A 282 20.25 -1.86 -17.82
CA THR A 282 19.45 -0.63 -17.80
C THR A 282 19.29 0.03 -19.17
N GLY A 283 20.02 -0.44 -20.19
CA GLY A 283 20.00 0.10 -21.54
C GLY A 283 20.79 1.41 -21.68
N GLU A 284 21.70 1.69 -20.74
CA GLU A 284 22.58 2.86 -20.81
C GLU A 284 23.65 2.67 -21.88
N ASP A 285 23.99 3.76 -22.57
CA ASP A 285 25.06 3.75 -23.57
C ASP A 285 26.42 3.76 -22.85
N LEU A 286 27.21 2.71 -23.07
CA LEU A 286 28.52 2.55 -22.44
C LEU A 286 29.51 3.65 -22.85
N GLU A 287 29.38 4.23 -24.04
CA GLU A 287 30.28 5.31 -24.50
C GLU A 287 29.96 6.65 -23.83
N ALA A 288 28.70 6.85 -23.44
CA ALA A 288 28.23 8.08 -22.79
C ALA A 288 28.53 8.12 -21.28
N ILE A 289 29.02 7.03 -20.68
CA ILE A 289 29.36 6.98 -19.25
C ILE A 289 30.75 7.59 -19.05
N ASP A 290 30.79 8.70 -18.31
CA ASP A 290 32.02 9.35 -17.85
C ASP A 290 32.42 8.79 -16.47
N GLU A 291 33.59 8.15 -16.39
CA GLU A 291 34.09 7.53 -15.14
C GLU A 291 34.71 8.56 -14.17
N ASP A 292 35.09 9.75 -14.65
CA ASP A 292 35.70 10.80 -13.82
C ASP A 292 34.63 11.61 -13.05
N VAL A 293 33.48 11.85 -13.68
CA VAL A 293 32.27 12.41 -13.02
C VAL A 293 31.73 11.48 -11.93
N GLU A 294 32.08 10.20 -12.00
CA GLU A 294 31.68 9.18 -11.03
C GLU A 294 32.58 9.10 -9.78
N SER A 295 33.60 9.97 -9.68
CA SER A 295 34.49 10.05 -8.52
C SER A 295 33.77 10.62 -7.27
N VAL A 296 34.09 10.07 -6.10
CA VAL A 296 33.48 10.50 -4.83
C VAL A 296 34.45 11.37 -4.04
N GLU A 297 33.99 12.55 -3.63
CA GLU A 297 34.82 13.51 -2.90
C GLU A 297 34.75 13.27 -1.38
N PRO A 298 35.88 13.25 -0.66
CA PRO A 298 35.87 13.14 0.80
C PRO A 298 35.36 14.44 1.43
N TYR A 299 34.57 14.31 2.49
CA TYR A 299 34.09 15.40 3.33
C TYR A 299 34.31 15.04 4.80
N THR A 300 34.64 16.04 5.61
CA THR A 300 34.76 15.89 7.07
C THR A 300 33.52 16.47 7.73
N LEU A 301 32.80 15.67 8.52
CA LEU A 301 31.62 16.07 9.30
C LEU A 301 31.97 16.15 10.80
N CYS A 302 31.68 17.29 11.42
CA CYS A 302 31.74 17.48 12.86
C CYS A 302 30.47 16.93 13.53
N LEU A 303 30.60 15.94 14.40
CA LEU A 303 29.45 15.33 15.11
C LEU A 303 28.96 16.20 16.28
N GLY A 304 29.72 17.21 16.72
CA GLY A 304 29.28 18.14 17.76
C GLY A 304 28.19 19.10 17.28
N CYS A 305 28.36 19.69 16.10
CA CYS A 305 27.44 20.72 15.59
C CYS A 305 26.84 20.45 14.20
N GLY A 306 27.34 19.46 13.47
CA GLY A 306 26.89 19.12 12.11
C GLY A 306 27.58 19.93 11.01
N ALA A 307 28.62 20.72 11.33
CA ALA A 307 29.42 21.42 10.33
C ALA A 307 30.15 20.43 9.43
N ILE A 308 30.20 20.72 8.12
CA ILE A 308 30.76 19.81 7.12
C ILE A 308 31.60 20.58 6.10
N ALA A 309 32.77 20.05 5.73
CA ALA A 309 33.69 20.69 4.77
C ALA A 309 34.33 19.68 3.82
N PRO A 310 34.63 20.05 2.56
CA PRO A 310 35.31 19.18 1.61
C PRO A 310 36.76 18.94 2.03
N GLY A 311 37.21 17.70 1.91
CA GLY A 311 38.56 17.26 2.24
C GLY A 311 38.61 16.18 3.34
N PHE A 312 39.75 15.48 3.39
CA PHE A 312 40.02 14.43 4.36
C PHE A 312 40.61 15.01 5.65
N ARG A 313 39.91 14.82 6.79
CA ARG A 313 40.32 15.30 8.12
C ARG A 313 40.64 16.79 8.17
N VAL A 314 39.86 17.59 7.45
CA VAL A 314 40.03 19.05 7.40
C VAL A 314 39.35 19.74 8.58
N ASP A 315 39.74 20.98 8.85
CA ASP A 315 38.97 21.83 9.74
C ASP A 315 37.64 22.21 9.07
N THR A 316 36.54 22.04 9.81
CA THR A 316 35.19 22.38 9.35
C THR A 316 34.88 23.86 9.60
N GLY A 317 35.79 24.60 10.25
CA GLY A 317 35.63 26.02 10.56
C GLY A 317 34.52 26.31 11.59
N CYS A 318 34.12 25.29 12.36
CA CYS A 318 33.08 25.42 13.37
C CYS A 318 33.66 25.78 14.74
N ASP A 319 32.85 26.38 15.60
CA ASP A 319 33.29 26.84 16.93
C ASP A 319 33.32 25.71 17.99
N CYS A 320 33.24 24.44 17.57
CA CYS A 320 33.42 23.29 18.45
C CYS A 320 34.89 23.14 18.85
N ALA A 321 35.16 22.53 20.01
CA ALA A 321 36.52 22.18 20.42
C ALA A 321 37.22 21.33 19.35
N LEU A 322 38.54 21.48 19.20
CA LEU A 322 39.33 20.65 18.27
C LEU A 322 39.22 19.14 18.56
N SER A 323 38.91 18.78 19.81
CA SER A 323 38.64 17.42 20.26
C SER A 323 37.23 16.90 19.93
N ALA A 324 36.36 17.74 19.36
CA ALA A 324 35.02 17.30 18.97
C ALA A 324 35.12 16.15 17.96
N PRO A 325 34.31 15.09 18.11
CA PRO A 325 34.40 13.92 17.25
C PRO A 325 34.02 14.28 15.81
N LYS A 326 34.84 13.83 14.85
CA LYS A 326 34.66 14.06 13.42
C LYS A 326 34.67 12.72 12.66
N VAL A 327 33.89 12.63 11.59
CA VAL A 327 33.82 11.45 10.72
C VAL A 327 34.05 11.84 9.26
N ILE A 328 34.59 10.91 8.48
CA ILE A 328 34.80 11.09 7.05
C ILE A 328 33.63 10.48 6.29
N LEU A 329 33.07 11.28 5.39
CA LEU A 329 31.97 10.96 4.51
C LEU A 329 32.43 11.11 3.07
N ARG A 330 31.77 10.45 2.12
CA ARG A 330 32.08 10.61 0.69
C ARG A 330 30.87 11.10 -0.07
N ARG A 331 30.93 12.32 -0.59
CA ARG A 331 29.82 12.94 -1.32
C ARG A 331 29.58 12.19 -2.62
N VAL A 332 28.32 11.98 -2.94
CA VAL A 332 27.87 11.38 -4.20
C VAL A 332 27.07 12.42 -4.96
N ASP A 333 27.43 12.64 -6.21
CA ASP A 333 26.70 13.53 -7.11
C ASP A 333 25.38 12.89 -7.56
N LEU A 334 24.32 13.68 -7.57
CA LEU A 334 23.01 13.31 -8.08
C LEU A 334 22.87 13.56 -9.59
N GLN A 335 23.78 14.30 -10.22
CA GLN A 335 23.74 14.66 -11.65
C GLN A 335 22.37 15.28 -12.04
N ASP A 336 21.90 16.24 -11.24
CA ASP A 336 20.60 16.91 -11.38
C ASP A 336 19.38 15.96 -11.35
N LYS A 337 19.54 14.73 -10.84
CA LYS A 337 18.44 13.77 -10.66
C LYS A 337 17.81 13.89 -9.27
N PRO A 338 16.49 13.64 -9.14
CA PRO A 338 15.78 13.74 -7.86
C PRO A 338 16.19 12.66 -6.85
N GLU A 339 16.69 11.52 -7.32
CA GLU A 339 17.13 10.38 -6.52
C GLU A 339 18.38 9.73 -7.13
N LEU A 340 19.19 9.09 -6.28
CA LEU A 340 20.38 8.34 -6.71
C LEU A 340 19.97 7.14 -7.54
N ARG A 341 20.32 7.15 -8.83
CA ARG A 341 20.08 6.07 -9.79
C ARG A 341 21.19 5.01 -9.82
N ARG A 342 22.32 5.30 -9.21
CA ARG A 342 23.48 4.41 -9.13
C ARG A 342 23.96 4.27 -7.69
N CYS A 343 24.35 3.05 -7.32
CA CYS A 343 25.03 2.81 -6.07
C CYS A 343 26.55 2.82 -6.29
N VAL A 344 27.22 3.87 -5.81
CA VAL A 344 28.70 3.96 -5.87
C VAL A 344 29.43 2.90 -5.04
N SER A 345 28.75 2.10 -4.22
CA SER A 345 29.37 1.01 -3.46
C SER A 345 29.38 -0.33 -4.21
N CYS A 346 28.32 -0.65 -4.97
CA CYS A 346 28.19 -1.94 -5.67
C CYS A 346 27.99 -1.84 -7.18
N GLY A 347 28.03 -0.65 -7.77
CA GLY A 347 27.93 -0.43 -9.22
C GLY A 347 26.51 -0.56 -9.81
N SER A 348 25.53 -1.05 -9.03
CA SER A 348 24.17 -1.29 -9.53
C SER A 348 23.47 0.00 -9.99
N ARG A 349 22.67 -0.14 -11.06
CA ARG A 349 21.97 0.95 -11.75
C ARG A 349 20.45 0.73 -11.79
N SER A 350 19.69 1.82 -11.81
CA SER A 350 18.21 1.80 -11.86
C SER A 350 17.65 3.09 -12.46
N ASN A 351 16.63 2.97 -13.31
CA ASN A 351 15.95 4.12 -13.90
C ASN A 351 15.04 4.88 -12.91
N THR A 352 14.65 4.25 -11.80
CA THR A 352 13.70 4.81 -10.81
C THR A 352 14.33 5.16 -9.47
N GLY A 353 15.64 4.94 -9.30
CA GLY A 353 16.37 5.10 -8.04
C GLY A 353 16.83 3.76 -7.44
N ILE A 354 17.86 3.81 -6.59
CA ILE A 354 18.45 2.61 -5.97
C ILE A 354 18.83 2.79 -4.49
N VAL A 355 19.08 4.01 -4.05
CA VAL A 355 19.34 4.34 -2.65
C VAL A 355 18.10 5.02 -2.11
N TYR A 356 17.48 4.42 -1.09
CA TYR A 356 16.23 4.92 -0.52
C TYR A 356 16.36 5.14 0.99
N ARG A 357 15.65 6.15 1.47
CA ARG A 357 15.46 6.44 2.90
C ARG A 357 14.51 5.43 3.53
N PHE A 358 14.59 5.27 4.85
CA PHE A 358 13.66 4.43 5.64
C PHE A 358 12.34 5.14 5.93
N LEU A 359 11.67 5.61 4.86
CA LEU A 359 10.37 6.28 4.98
C LEU A 359 9.24 5.30 4.72
N THR A 360 8.42 5.05 5.73
CA THR A 360 7.27 4.16 5.65
C THR A 360 5.99 5.00 5.65
N GLY A 361 5.70 5.74 4.59
CA GLY A 361 4.60 6.73 4.60
C GLY A 361 3.30 6.29 3.91
N ARG A 362 3.33 5.25 3.08
CA ARG A 362 2.25 4.91 2.13
C ARG A 362 1.93 3.42 2.14
N ASP A 363 2.01 2.74 0.99
CA ASP A 363 1.36 1.45 0.77
C ASP A 363 2.11 0.25 1.36
N ALA A 364 3.44 0.23 1.30
CA ALA A 364 4.25 -0.93 1.72
C ALA A 364 4.02 -1.39 3.17
N PRO A 365 4.02 -0.50 4.19
CA PRO A 365 3.78 -0.91 5.57
C PRO A 365 2.32 -1.33 5.79
N VAL A 366 1.40 -0.61 5.14
CA VAL A 366 -0.03 -0.89 5.20
C VAL A 366 -0.35 -2.25 4.58
N SER A 367 0.34 -2.66 3.51
CA SER A 367 0.14 -3.98 2.91
C SER A 367 0.66 -5.12 3.79
N VAL A 368 1.75 -4.90 4.54
CA VAL A 368 2.23 -5.85 5.57
C VAL A 368 1.21 -6.02 6.68
N LEU A 369 0.65 -4.90 7.17
CA LEU A 369 -0.42 -4.91 8.17
C LEU A 369 -1.69 -5.59 7.64
N ALA A 370 -2.11 -5.26 6.41
CA ALA A 370 -3.26 -5.88 5.75
C ALA A 370 -3.06 -7.39 5.57
N THR A 371 -1.86 -7.82 5.15
CA THR A 371 -1.51 -9.24 5.00
C THR A 371 -1.60 -9.97 6.34
N SER A 372 -1.03 -9.39 7.39
CA SER A 372 -1.03 -10.00 8.73
C SER A 372 -2.45 -10.07 9.29
N LEU A 373 -3.24 -9.00 9.13
CA LEU A 373 -4.62 -8.96 9.56
C LEU A 373 -5.48 -9.97 8.78
N TYR A 374 -5.34 -10.02 7.46
CA TYR A 374 -6.09 -10.95 6.60
C TYR A 374 -5.82 -12.42 6.95
N GLN A 375 -4.57 -12.77 7.25
CA GLN A 375 -4.18 -14.12 7.68
C GLN A 375 -4.75 -14.49 9.06
N ALA A 376 -5.06 -13.50 9.90
CA ALA A 376 -5.70 -13.73 11.20
C ALA A 376 -7.24 -13.78 11.11
N LEU A 377 -7.84 -13.44 9.96
CA LEU A 377 -9.29 -13.52 9.80
C LEU A 377 -9.72 -14.99 9.66
N PRO A 378 -10.75 -15.44 10.41
CA PRO A 378 -11.34 -16.75 10.20
C PRO A 378 -12.17 -16.80 8.91
N ALA A 379 -12.33 -18.01 8.36
CA ALA A 379 -13.26 -18.26 7.26
C ALA A 379 -14.71 -17.87 7.61
N SER A 380 -15.53 -17.65 6.59
CA SER A 380 -16.98 -17.50 6.76
C SER A 380 -17.60 -18.78 7.29
N THR A 381 -18.65 -18.68 8.10
CA THR A 381 -19.47 -19.85 8.52
C THR A 381 -20.52 -20.23 7.48
N ASP A 382 -20.69 -19.43 6.42
CA ASP A 382 -21.59 -19.71 5.30
C ASP A 382 -21.00 -20.77 4.35
N PRO A 383 -21.64 -21.93 4.18
CA PRO A 383 -21.17 -22.98 3.27
C PRO A 383 -21.06 -22.54 1.81
N GLU A 384 -21.86 -21.56 1.35
CA GLU A 384 -21.77 -21.05 -0.03
C GLU A 384 -20.45 -20.33 -0.31
N MET A 385 -19.73 -19.93 0.75
CA MET A 385 -18.47 -19.18 0.66
C MET A 385 -17.22 -20.07 0.65
N GLU A 386 -17.33 -21.38 0.87
CA GLU A 386 -16.19 -22.29 1.05
C GLU A 386 -15.29 -22.35 -0.20
N ASP A 387 -15.90 -22.42 -1.39
CA ASP A 387 -15.21 -22.51 -2.68
C ASP A 387 -14.72 -21.15 -3.22
N LEU A 388 -15.00 -20.06 -2.51
CA LEU A 388 -14.66 -18.71 -2.95
C LEU A 388 -13.28 -18.26 -2.46
N PRO A 389 -12.68 -17.24 -3.11
CA PRO A 389 -11.38 -16.72 -2.70
C PRO A 389 -11.34 -16.41 -1.19
N GLY A 390 -10.45 -17.09 -0.48
CA GLY A 390 -10.27 -16.88 0.95
C GLY A 390 -11.37 -17.46 1.84
N GLN A 391 -12.23 -18.34 1.32
CA GLN A 391 -13.31 -19.01 2.05
C GLN A 391 -14.24 -17.99 2.75
N GLY A 392 -14.61 -16.92 2.03
CA GLY A 392 -15.48 -15.86 2.54
C GLY A 392 -14.85 -14.86 3.52
N ARG A 393 -13.54 -14.92 3.78
CA ARG A 393 -12.82 -13.85 4.50
C ARG A 393 -13.03 -12.51 3.79
N LYS A 394 -13.24 -11.44 4.54
CA LYS A 394 -13.45 -10.09 3.97
C LYS A 394 -12.66 -9.04 4.74
N LEU A 395 -11.95 -8.19 4.00
CA LEU A 395 -11.18 -7.06 4.54
C LEU A 395 -11.58 -5.75 3.85
N LEU A 396 -11.98 -4.76 4.65
CA LEU A 396 -12.15 -3.39 4.16
C LEU A 396 -10.99 -2.52 4.60
N ALA A 397 -10.35 -1.86 3.64
CA ALA A 397 -9.33 -0.85 3.86
C ALA A 397 -9.85 0.54 3.50
N PHE A 398 -9.87 1.47 4.45
CA PHE A 398 -10.31 2.85 4.25
C PHE A 398 -9.14 3.81 4.04
N SER A 399 -9.31 4.74 3.12
CA SER A 399 -8.40 5.86 2.88
C SER A 399 -9.19 7.15 2.69
N ASP A 400 -8.70 8.26 3.25
CA ASP A 400 -9.31 9.58 3.01
C ASP A 400 -9.03 10.14 1.62
N SER A 401 -8.05 9.60 0.91
CA SER A 401 -7.73 9.97 -0.46
C SER A 401 -8.23 8.91 -1.43
N ARG A 402 -9.02 9.34 -2.43
CA ARG A 402 -9.49 8.49 -3.54
C ARG A 402 -8.31 7.90 -4.32
N GLN A 403 -7.30 8.70 -4.60
CA GLN A 403 -6.08 8.26 -5.29
C GLN A 403 -5.33 7.22 -4.45
N ASP A 404 -5.14 7.48 -3.15
CA ASP A 404 -4.45 6.53 -2.29
C ASP A 404 -5.24 5.21 -2.25
N ALA A 405 -6.58 5.25 -2.18
CA ALA A 405 -7.44 4.06 -2.23
C ALA A 405 -7.25 3.28 -3.54
N ALA A 406 -7.28 3.97 -4.68
CA ALA A 406 -7.09 3.40 -6.01
C ALA A 406 -5.74 2.69 -6.17
N PHE A 407 -4.64 3.33 -5.74
CA PHE A 407 -3.30 2.75 -5.86
C PHE A 407 -3.07 1.55 -4.94
N PHE A 408 -3.73 1.51 -3.79
CA PHE A 408 -3.47 0.49 -2.77
C PHE A 408 -4.01 -0.88 -3.12
N ALA A 409 -5.21 -0.98 -3.72
CA ALA A 409 -5.79 -2.27 -4.10
C ALA A 409 -4.85 -3.12 -4.99
N PRO A 410 -4.38 -2.63 -6.16
CA PRO A 410 -3.45 -3.40 -6.99
C PRO A 410 -2.08 -3.60 -6.31
N TYR A 411 -1.64 -2.67 -5.46
CA TYR A 411 -0.41 -2.83 -4.69
C TYR A 411 -0.50 -3.97 -3.67
N LEU A 412 -1.59 -4.03 -2.91
CA LEU A 412 -1.87 -5.09 -1.93
C LEU A 412 -1.96 -6.43 -2.64
N GLU A 413 -2.76 -6.54 -3.69
CA GLU A 413 -2.91 -7.79 -4.45
C GLU A 413 -1.56 -8.28 -5.00
N ARG A 414 -0.77 -7.39 -5.62
CA ARG A 414 0.54 -7.74 -6.19
C ARG A 414 1.52 -8.22 -5.12
N THR A 415 1.63 -7.50 -4.01
CA THR A 415 2.57 -7.85 -2.92
C THR A 415 2.15 -9.13 -2.22
N TYR A 416 0.85 -9.30 -1.95
CA TYR A 416 0.31 -10.53 -1.36
C TYR A 416 0.51 -11.74 -2.30
N ARG A 417 0.19 -11.59 -3.59
CA ARG A 417 0.38 -12.66 -4.60
C ARG A 417 1.85 -13.10 -4.69
N GLN A 418 2.79 -12.16 -4.59
CA GLN A 418 4.22 -12.48 -4.57
C GLN A 418 4.60 -13.35 -3.37
N VAL A 419 4.05 -13.05 -2.20
CA VAL A 419 4.25 -13.84 -0.97
C VAL A 419 3.62 -15.22 -1.11
N LEU A 420 2.35 -15.28 -1.54
CA LEU A 420 1.60 -16.51 -1.75
C LEU A 420 2.32 -17.45 -2.73
N ARG A 421 2.78 -16.92 -3.87
CA ARG A 421 3.59 -17.66 -4.85
C ARG A 421 4.79 -18.33 -4.19
N ARG A 422 5.58 -17.56 -3.43
CA ARG A 422 6.81 -18.05 -2.79
C ARG A 422 6.51 -19.11 -1.73
N ARG A 423 5.43 -18.90 -0.96
CA ARG A 423 4.92 -19.89 -0.01
C ARG A 423 4.54 -21.19 -0.70
N LEU A 424 3.81 -21.12 -1.81
CA LEU A 424 3.36 -22.31 -2.56
C LEU A 424 4.51 -23.07 -3.22
N ILE A 425 5.49 -22.37 -3.81
CA ILE A 425 6.70 -23.02 -4.35
C ILE A 425 7.41 -23.80 -3.24
N LEU A 426 7.58 -23.17 -2.07
CA LEU A 426 8.27 -23.78 -0.94
C LEU A 426 7.47 -24.96 -0.34
N LYS A 427 6.15 -24.81 -0.16
CA LYS A 427 5.24 -25.89 0.27
C LYS A 427 5.30 -27.09 -0.68
N THR A 428 5.28 -26.84 -1.98
CA THR A 428 5.37 -27.88 -3.02
C THR A 428 6.65 -28.70 -2.88
N LEU A 429 7.79 -28.05 -2.65
CA LEU A 429 9.07 -28.74 -2.43
C LEU A 429 9.09 -29.53 -1.12
N PHE A 430 8.48 -28.99 -0.06
CA PHE A 430 8.44 -29.66 1.25
C PHE A 430 7.40 -30.76 1.36
N GLU A 431 6.38 -30.84 0.52
CA GLU A 431 5.39 -31.91 0.60
C GLU A 431 5.64 -33.02 -0.44
N ASP A 432 6.47 -32.76 -1.45
CA ASP A 432 6.90 -33.75 -2.44
C ASP A 432 8.20 -34.45 -2.00
N PRO A 433 8.24 -35.80 -1.92
CA PRO A 433 9.44 -36.54 -1.53
C PRO A 433 10.67 -36.26 -2.43
N ALA A 434 10.49 -36.18 -3.75
CA ALA A 434 11.57 -35.87 -4.68
C ALA A 434 11.99 -34.39 -4.60
N GLY A 435 11.04 -33.51 -4.23
CA GLY A 435 11.29 -32.12 -3.87
C GLY A 435 12.22 -31.99 -2.66
N ARG A 436 11.93 -32.70 -1.57
CA ARG A 436 12.78 -32.74 -0.36
C ARG A 436 14.20 -33.24 -0.65
N GLU A 437 14.32 -34.24 -1.52
CA GLU A 437 15.62 -34.78 -1.96
C GLU A 437 16.39 -33.82 -2.91
N GLY A 438 15.77 -32.71 -3.34
CA GLY A 438 16.38 -31.74 -4.25
C GLY A 438 16.63 -32.30 -5.65
N ARG A 439 15.74 -33.18 -6.14
CA ARG A 439 15.88 -33.86 -7.44
C ARG A 439 15.05 -33.25 -8.56
N LEU A 440 14.17 -32.30 -8.22
CA LEU A 440 13.23 -31.70 -9.17
C LEU A 440 13.87 -30.55 -9.93
N ARG A 441 13.61 -30.49 -11.22
CA ARG A 441 13.93 -29.34 -12.08
C ARG A 441 12.71 -28.43 -12.21
N LEU A 442 12.92 -27.25 -12.79
CA LEU A 442 11.85 -26.26 -13.01
C LEU A 442 10.62 -26.84 -13.71
N GLN A 443 10.82 -27.61 -14.79
CA GLN A 443 9.71 -28.21 -15.54
C GLN A 443 8.94 -29.27 -14.74
N ASP A 444 9.61 -29.97 -13.82
CA ASP A 444 8.98 -31.01 -13.00
C ASP A 444 8.06 -30.39 -11.94
N LEU A 445 8.32 -29.13 -11.56
CA LEU A 445 7.55 -28.41 -10.55
C LEU A 445 6.24 -27.85 -11.08
N VAL A 446 6.09 -27.60 -12.39
CA VAL A 446 4.90 -26.90 -12.93
C VAL A 446 3.61 -27.62 -12.56
N GLY A 447 3.52 -28.93 -12.84
CA GLY A 447 2.34 -29.74 -12.50
C GLY A 447 2.14 -29.96 -11.00
N ARG A 448 3.23 -30.03 -10.23
CA ARG A 448 3.16 -30.20 -8.76
C ARG A 448 2.65 -28.93 -8.08
N LEU A 449 3.18 -27.79 -8.50
CA LEU A 449 2.78 -26.47 -8.04
C LEU A 449 1.35 -26.17 -8.45
N GLN A 450 0.91 -26.60 -9.64
CA GLN A 450 -0.49 -26.46 -10.04
C GLN A 450 -1.43 -27.18 -9.07
N ARG A 451 -1.16 -28.44 -8.70
CA ARG A 451 -2.01 -29.17 -7.73
C ARG A 451 -2.11 -28.45 -6.39
N GLN A 452 -0.97 -27.97 -5.89
CA GLN A 452 -0.90 -27.21 -4.64
C GLN A 452 -1.65 -25.88 -4.72
N ALA A 453 -1.60 -25.20 -5.87
CA ALA A 453 -2.35 -23.98 -6.12
C ALA A 453 -3.87 -24.24 -6.31
N GLU A 454 -4.26 -25.39 -6.86
CA GLU A 454 -5.65 -25.84 -6.97
C GLU A 454 -6.24 -26.14 -5.57
N GLU A 455 -5.52 -26.89 -4.73
CA GLU A 455 -5.90 -27.15 -3.33
C GLU A 455 -6.03 -25.85 -2.51
N ALA A 456 -5.19 -24.86 -2.82
CA ALA A 456 -5.23 -23.54 -2.19
C ALA A 456 -6.30 -22.60 -2.78
N GLY A 457 -7.08 -23.03 -3.78
CA GLY A 457 -8.14 -22.19 -4.38
C GLY A 457 -7.61 -20.98 -5.19
N VAL A 458 -6.37 -21.04 -5.71
CA VAL A 458 -5.75 -19.91 -6.45
C VAL A 458 -6.43 -19.65 -7.79
N PHE A 459 -7.02 -20.68 -8.40
CA PHE A 459 -7.59 -20.61 -9.74
C PHE A 459 -9.11 -20.47 -9.71
N THR A 460 -9.62 -19.74 -10.69
CA THR A 460 -11.06 -19.69 -10.97
C THR A 460 -11.47 -20.86 -11.88
N GLN A 461 -12.74 -21.25 -11.83
CA GLN A 461 -13.28 -22.31 -12.69
C GLN A 461 -13.17 -21.99 -14.19
N ARG A 462 -13.06 -20.71 -14.57
CA ARG A 462 -12.97 -20.26 -15.97
C ARG A 462 -11.59 -20.49 -16.58
N GLN A 463 -10.54 -20.63 -15.77
CA GLN A 463 -9.18 -20.80 -16.27
C GLN A 463 -8.97 -22.24 -16.76
N SER A 464 -8.56 -22.35 -18.02
CA SER A 464 -8.18 -23.61 -18.67
C SER A 464 -6.90 -24.21 -18.08
N TYR A 465 -6.69 -25.50 -18.32
CA TYR A 465 -5.48 -26.21 -17.88
C TYR A 465 -4.18 -25.52 -18.36
N ASP A 466 -4.13 -25.11 -19.62
CA ASP A 466 -2.94 -24.46 -20.21
C ASP A 466 -2.67 -23.07 -19.62
N GLU A 467 -3.72 -22.30 -19.30
CA GLU A 467 -3.58 -21.02 -18.62
C GLU A 467 -3.01 -21.19 -17.21
N ARG A 468 -3.44 -22.24 -16.49
CA ARG A 468 -2.92 -22.58 -15.15
C ARG A 468 -1.45 -22.98 -15.23
N GLN A 469 -1.10 -23.89 -16.15
CA GLN A 469 0.29 -24.32 -16.39
C GLN A 469 1.19 -23.13 -16.73
N ARG A 470 0.76 -22.24 -17.63
CA ARG A 470 1.51 -21.03 -18.00
C ARG A 470 1.73 -20.13 -16.78
N LEU A 471 0.72 -19.92 -15.94
CA LEU A 471 0.87 -19.11 -14.72
C LEU A 471 1.90 -19.71 -13.75
N MET A 472 1.85 -21.03 -13.52
CA MET A 472 2.81 -21.72 -12.63
C MET A 472 4.24 -21.67 -13.20
N ALA A 473 4.41 -21.85 -14.50
CA ALA A 473 5.70 -21.71 -15.17
C ALA A 473 6.25 -20.27 -15.06
N THR A 474 5.38 -19.27 -15.23
CA THR A 474 5.72 -17.85 -15.00
C THR A 474 6.21 -17.61 -13.59
N TRP A 475 5.52 -18.15 -12.58
CA TRP A 475 5.91 -18.02 -11.17
C TRP A 475 7.29 -18.61 -10.87
N LEU A 476 7.58 -19.79 -11.41
CA LEU A 476 8.86 -20.47 -11.27
C LEU A 476 9.98 -19.70 -11.97
N MET A 477 9.74 -19.20 -13.18
CA MET A 477 10.72 -18.36 -13.90
C MET A 477 10.97 -17.04 -13.19
N GLN A 478 9.93 -16.38 -12.65
CA GLN A 478 10.08 -15.16 -11.86
C GLN A 478 10.97 -15.38 -10.63
N GLU A 479 10.93 -16.55 -10.01
CA GLU A 479 11.81 -16.89 -8.89
C GLU A 479 13.22 -17.26 -9.35
N LEU A 480 13.37 -18.00 -10.47
CA LEU A 480 14.67 -18.34 -11.06
C LEU A 480 15.51 -17.10 -11.37
N ILE A 481 14.86 -16.06 -11.91
CA ILE A 481 15.50 -14.79 -12.29
C ILE A 481 15.07 -13.63 -11.38
N ALA A 482 14.78 -13.90 -10.10
CA ALA A 482 14.26 -12.91 -9.17
C ALA A 482 15.02 -11.57 -9.23
N TRP A 483 14.28 -10.47 -9.44
CA TRP A 483 14.86 -9.13 -9.43
C TRP A 483 15.16 -8.70 -7.99
N ASP A 484 14.22 -8.93 -7.09
CA ASP A 484 14.24 -8.56 -5.66
C ASP A 484 15.01 -9.57 -4.80
N ARG A 485 16.24 -9.91 -5.20
CA ARG A 485 17.03 -11.02 -4.64
C ARG A 485 17.08 -11.07 -3.11
N ARG A 486 17.22 -9.94 -2.41
CA ARG A 486 17.29 -9.92 -0.93
C ARG A 486 16.07 -10.48 -0.22
N ILE A 487 14.92 -10.51 -0.89
CA ILE A 487 13.65 -11.01 -0.34
C ILE A 487 13.12 -12.19 -1.15
N SER A 488 13.91 -12.77 -2.05
CA SER A 488 13.59 -13.99 -2.79
C SER A 488 13.81 -15.23 -1.93
N LEU A 489 13.26 -16.38 -2.34
CA LEU A 489 13.47 -17.65 -1.63
C LEU A 489 14.96 -18.00 -1.60
N GLU A 490 15.66 -17.78 -2.71
CA GLU A 490 17.11 -17.99 -2.79
C GLU A 490 17.91 -17.01 -1.92
N GLY A 491 17.61 -15.71 -1.97
CA GLY A 491 18.38 -14.71 -1.20
C GLY A 491 18.06 -14.68 0.30
N LEU A 492 17.00 -15.35 0.74
CA LEU A 492 16.71 -15.63 2.14
C LEU A 492 17.24 -17.00 2.61
N GLY A 493 17.92 -17.75 1.74
CA GLY A 493 18.44 -19.08 2.06
C GLY A 493 17.37 -20.14 2.34
N LEU A 494 16.19 -20.02 1.73
CA LEU A 494 15.10 -21.00 1.86
C LEU A 494 15.20 -22.11 0.81
N LEU A 495 15.78 -21.80 -0.35
CA LEU A 495 16.12 -22.77 -1.41
C LEU A 495 17.37 -22.30 -2.16
N LYS A 496 17.90 -23.15 -3.02
CA LYS A 496 18.89 -22.78 -4.04
C LYS A 496 18.51 -23.31 -5.41
N PHE A 497 19.00 -22.64 -6.44
CA PHE A 497 19.02 -23.17 -7.81
C PHE A 497 20.37 -23.83 -8.06
N ARG A 498 20.40 -25.16 -8.10
CA ARG A 498 21.61 -25.94 -8.35
C ARG A 498 21.73 -26.23 -9.84
N LEU A 499 22.80 -25.74 -10.46
CA LEU A 499 23.12 -26.04 -11.86
C LEU A 499 23.45 -27.54 -11.99
N VAL A 500 22.81 -28.21 -12.94
CA VAL A 500 23.08 -29.61 -13.27
C VAL A 500 24.45 -29.70 -13.94
N ARG A 501 25.26 -30.66 -13.49
CA ARG A 501 26.58 -30.92 -14.09
C ARG A 501 26.41 -31.65 -15.42
N PRO A 502 27.03 -31.19 -16.53
CA PRO A 502 27.00 -31.92 -17.78
C PRO A 502 27.58 -33.33 -17.62
N ASP A 503 27.00 -34.30 -18.33
CA ASP A 503 27.54 -35.65 -18.37
C ASP A 503 28.98 -35.63 -18.88
N ARG A 504 29.86 -36.41 -18.22
CA ARG A 504 31.29 -36.52 -18.55
C ARG A 504 32.07 -35.20 -18.44
N TRP A 505 31.52 -34.19 -17.76
CA TRP A 505 32.25 -32.96 -17.48
C TRP A 505 33.59 -33.25 -16.77
N ARG A 506 34.62 -32.52 -17.17
CA ARG A 506 35.94 -32.53 -16.53
C ARG A 506 36.36 -31.09 -16.21
N PRO A 507 37.05 -30.86 -15.08
CA PRO A 507 37.55 -29.54 -14.74
C PRO A 507 38.49 -29.00 -15.84
N PRO A 508 38.36 -27.74 -16.26
CA PRO A 508 39.32 -27.11 -17.15
C PRO A 508 40.73 -27.14 -16.53
N GLN A 509 41.69 -27.72 -17.24
CA GLN A 509 43.07 -27.90 -16.76
C GLN A 509 43.71 -26.59 -16.25
N PRO A 510 43.57 -25.43 -16.92
CA PRO A 510 44.14 -24.18 -16.43
C PRO A 510 43.67 -23.75 -15.03
N LEU A 511 42.50 -24.21 -14.56
CA LEU A 511 42.00 -23.88 -13.22
C LEU A 511 42.64 -24.75 -12.11
N LEU A 512 43.20 -25.90 -12.48
CA LEU A 512 43.86 -26.82 -11.54
C LEU A 512 45.34 -26.48 -11.34
N GLU A 513 45.92 -25.71 -12.24
CA GLU A 513 47.33 -25.31 -12.25
C GLU A 513 47.52 -23.92 -11.60
N PRO A 514 48.74 -23.55 -11.17
CA PRO A 514 49.03 -22.18 -10.75
C PRO A 514 48.69 -21.16 -11.83
N PRO A 515 48.20 -19.95 -11.48
CA PRO A 515 48.04 -19.41 -10.12
C PRO A 515 46.76 -19.83 -9.38
N TRP A 516 45.83 -20.54 -10.03
CA TRP A 516 44.52 -20.87 -9.47
C TRP A 516 44.57 -22.03 -8.46
N SER A 517 45.24 -23.12 -8.84
CA SER A 517 45.43 -24.33 -8.03
C SER A 517 44.14 -24.79 -7.34
N LEU A 518 43.02 -24.81 -8.07
CA LEU A 518 41.72 -25.22 -7.54
C LEU A 518 41.61 -26.73 -7.53
N THR A 519 40.86 -27.26 -6.56
CA THR A 519 40.40 -28.66 -6.62
C THR A 519 39.35 -28.83 -7.74
N PRO A 520 39.11 -30.05 -8.24
CA PRO A 520 38.03 -30.30 -9.21
C PRO A 520 36.65 -29.78 -8.77
N ASP A 521 36.34 -29.89 -7.47
CA ASP A 521 35.07 -29.38 -6.91
C ASP A 521 35.05 -27.85 -6.78
N GLU A 522 36.17 -27.22 -6.39
CA GLU A 522 36.29 -25.76 -6.41
C GLU A 522 36.16 -25.21 -7.84
N ALA A 523 36.77 -25.88 -8.83
CA ALA A 523 36.66 -25.50 -10.24
C ALA A 523 35.21 -25.60 -10.73
N TRP A 524 34.47 -26.65 -10.34
CA TRP A 524 33.04 -26.76 -10.63
C TRP A 524 32.24 -25.61 -9.98
N ARG A 525 32.46 -25.36 -8.69
CA ARG A 525 31.78 -24.28 -7.95
C ARG A 525 32.06 -22.91 -8.56
N LEU A 526 33.30 -22.67 -9.01
CA LEU A 526 33.67 -21.44 -9.71
C LEU A 526 32.91 -21.30 -11.04
N LEU A 527 32.88 -22.33 -11.88
CA LEU A 527 32.12 -22.28 -13.13
C LEU A 527 30.61 -22.07 -12.88
N ALA A 528 30.05 -22.79 -11.92
CA ALA A 528 28.66 -22.62 -11.53
C ALA A 528 28.40 -21.19 -11.06
N LEU A 529 29.26 -20.62 -10.21
CA LEU A 529 29.17 -19.23 -9.74
C LEU A 529 29.22 -18.22 -10.89
N LEU A 530 30.14 -18.39 -11.84
CA LEU A 530 30.28 -17.48 -12.99
C LEU A 530 29.05 -17.53 -13.90
N LEU A 531 28.50 -18.71 -14.17
CA LEU A 531 27.25 -18.88 -14.92
C LEU A 531 26.05 -18.33 -14.16
N ASP A 532 26.04 -18.49 -12.84
CA ASP A 532 24.98 -17.97 -11.98
C ASP A 532 24.84 -16.44 -12.09
N THR A 533 25.96 -15.73 -12.29
CA THR A 533 25.92 -14.28 -12.52
C THR A 533 25.03 -13.88 -13.69
N LEU A 534 24.97 -14.70 -14.75
CA LEU A 534 24.16 -14.47 -15.94
C LEU A 534 22.70 -14.83 -15.70
N ARG A 535 22.43 -15.91 -14.97
CA ARG A 535 21.07 -16.26 -14.52
C ARG A 535 20.46 -15.10 -13.75
N HIS A 536 21.21 -14.52 -12.81
CA HIS A 536 20.73 -13.37 -12.03
C HIS A 536 20.46 -12.12 -12.86
N GLN A 537 21.17 -11.94 -13.98
CA GLN A 537 20.88 -10.86 -14.91
C GLN A 537 19.65 -11.17 -15.79
N GLY A 538 19.24 -12.42 -15.90
CA GLY A 538 18.09 -12.85 -16.69
C GLY A 538 18.48 -13.37 -18.09
N ALA A 539 19.75 -13.63 -18.35
CA ALA A 539 20.24 -14.22 -19.61
C ALA A 539 19.98 -15.74 -19.66
N VAL A 540 18.71 -16.11 -19.57
CA VAL A 540 18.22 -17.50 -19.59
C VAL A 540 17.24 -17.73 -20.74
N THR A 541 17.13 -18.97 -21.19
CA THR A 541 16.03 -19.40 -22.07
C THR A 541 14.70 -19.43 -21.31
N PHE A 542 13.58 -19.35 -22.01
CA PHE A 542 12.24 -19.43 -21.45
C PHE A 542 11.46 -20.59 -22.10
N PRO A 543 10.44 -21.15 -21.43
CA PRO A 543 9.49 -22.09 -22.06
C PRO A 543 8.80 -21.48 -23.29
N ASP A 544 8.49 -22.29 -24.31
CA ASP A 544 7.95 -21.82 -25.60
C ASP A 544 6.62 -21.06 -25.49
N ASN A 545 5.83 -21.34 -24.46
CA ASN A 545 4.53 -20.71 -24.21
C ASN A 545 4.63 -19.41 -23.39
N MET A 546 5.83 -18.83 -23.21
CA MET A 546 6.08 -17.65 -22.40
C MET A 546 6.92 -16.60 -23.14
N ASP A 547 6.48 -15.33 -23.09
CA ASP A 547 7.26 -14.21 -23.62
C ASP A 547 8.04 -13.52 -22.49
N PRO A 548 9.39 -13.48 -22.53
CA PRO A 548 10.19 -12.72 -21.56
C PRO A 548 9.94 -11.20 -21.56
N ARG A 549 9.21 -10.68 -22.55
CA ARG A 549 8.78 -9.27 -22.65
C ARG A 549 7.45 -8.98 -21.95
N ASP A 550 6.80 -10.01 -21.41
CA ASP A 550 5.55 -9.88 -20.67
C ASP A 550 5.71 -8.98 -19.43
N GLU A 551 4.64 -8.29 -19.05
CA GLU A 551 4.60 -7.41 -17.87
C GLU A 551 4.93 -8.16 -16.57
N ALA A 552 4.66 -9.47 -16.51
CA ALA A 552 5.05 -10.33 -15.39
C ALA A 552 6.56 -10.31 -15.10
N PHE A 553 7.41 -9.97 -16.08
CA PHE A 553 8.87 -9.89 -15.92
C PHE A 553 9.38 -8.45 -15.73
N ALA A 554 8.49 -7.48 -15.55
CA ALA A 554 8.88 -6.11 -15.20
C ALA A 554 9.71 -6.09 -13.88
N PRO A 555 10.70 -5.19 -13.75
CA PRO A 555 11.05 -4.12 -14.68
C PRO A 555 12.05 -4.56 -15.78
N ARG A 556 12.37 -5.86 -15.90
CA ARG A 556 13.28 -6.34 -16.95
C ARG A 556 12.57 -6.43 -18.30
N ASN A 557 11.46 -7.17 -18.37
CA ASN A 557 10.56 -7.35 -19.51
C ASN A 557 11.25 -7.25 -20.90
N ARG A 558 12.37 -7.97 -21.04
CA ARG A 558 13.29 -7.90 -22.19
C ARG A 558 14.07 -9.20 -22.29
N GLU A 559 14.39 -9.58 -23.53
CA GLU A 559 15.35 -10.67 -23.79
C GLU A 559 16.78 -10.20 -23.53
N LEU A 560 17.51 -10.98 -22.74
CA LEU A 560 18.92 -10.73 -22.43
C LEU A 560 19.77 -11.90 -22.90
N PHE A 561 20.94 -11.58 -23.44
CA PHE A 561 21.84 -12.52 -24.09
C PHE A 561 23.28 -12.30 -23.62
N MET A 562 24.16 -13.23 -23.97
CA MET A 562 25.59 -13.08 -23.78
C MET A 562 26.37 -13.45 -25.05
N ARG A 563 27.54 -12.85 -25.23
CA ARG A 563 28.56 -13.27 -26.19
C ARG A 563 29.97 -13.13 -25.58
N GLY A 564 31.00 -13.59 -26.28
CA GLY A 564 32.37 -13.63 -25.73
C GLY A 564 32.96 -12.26 -25.43
N ASP A 565 32.78 -11.31 -26.34
CA ASP A 565 33.35 -9.97 -26.35
C ASP A 565 32.35 -8.94 -26.90
N ARG A 566 32.61 -7.64 -26.67
CA ARG A 566 31.81 -6.50 -27.13
C ARG A 566 30.41 -6.48 -26.50
N ALA A 567 30.13 -5.67 -25.50
CA ALA A 567 28.73 -5.52 -25.04
C ALA A 567 27.86 -4.79 -26.07
N ASP A 568 26.53 -4.93 -25.97
CA ASP A 568 25.55 -4.17 -26.76
C ASP A 568 24.30 -3.88 -25.90
N SER A 569 24.22 -2.69 -25.33
CA SER A 569 23.12 -2.26 -24.45
C SER A 569 21.79 -2.10 -25.21
N LYS A 570 21.83 -1.76 -26.50
CA LYS A 570 20.64 -1.60 -27.35
C LYS A 570 19.97 -2.92 -27.71
N ASN A 571 20.74 -4.01 -27.79
CA ASN A 571 20.20 -5.35 -28.04
C ASN A 571 20.17 -6.25 -26.78
N GLY A 572 20.65 -5.76 -25.64
CA GLY A 572 20.58 -6.48 -24.36
C GLY A 572 21.59 -7.62 -24.28
N ILE A 573 22.79 -7.38 -24.80
CA ILE A 573 23.83 -8.39 -24.95
C ILE A 573 24.98 -8.07 -24.01
N PHE A 574 25.16 -8.92 -23.01
CA PHE A 574 26.31 -8.90 -22.12
C PHE A 574 27.56 -9.44 -22.82
N SER A 575 28.72 -8.98 -22.39
CA SER A 575 29.99 -9.58 -22.79
C SER A 575 30.52 -10.47 -21.66
N TRP A 576 30.97 -11.68 -22.00
CA TRP A 576 31.54 -12.60 -21.03
C TRP A 576 32.80 -11.99 -20.42
N VAL A 577 33.69 -11.50 -21.28
CA VAL A 577 34.85 -10.67 -20.92
C VAL A 577 34.49 -9.21 -21.18
N PRO A 578 34.53 -8.34 -20.15
CA PRO A 578 34.07 -6.96 -20.27
C PRO A 578 34.86 -6.22 -21.34
N THR A 579 34.15 -5.37 -22.09
CA THR A 579 34.71 -4.51 -23.15
C THR A 579 35.21 -3.20 -22.57
N ARG A 580 34.46 -2.65 -21.61
CA ARG A 580 34.81 -1.44 -20.86
C ARG A 580 34.56 -1.64 -19.37
N GLY A 581 35.42 -1.08 -18.52
CA GLY A 581 35.29 -1.20 -17.07
C GLY A 581 35.50 -2.64 -16.61
N ASN A 582 34.55 -3.17 -15.84
CA ASN A 582 34.63 -4.52 -15.28
C ASN A 582 33.20 -5.11 -15.18
N ASN A 583 33.10 -6.41 -14.93
CA ASN A 583 31.84 -7.10 -14.67
C ASN A 583 32.02 -8.07 -13.49
N ARG A 584 30.92 -8.67 -13.01
CA ARG A 584 30.98 -9.59 -11.86
C ARG A 584 31.94 -10.77 -12.05
N ARG A 585 32.03 -11.30 -13.27
CA ARG A 585 32.85 -12.48 -13.58
C ARG A 585 34.33 -12.18 -13.43
N LEU A 586 34.78 -11.07 -14.02
CA LEU A 586 36.18 -10.63 -13.93
C LEU A 586 36.54 -10.19 -12.51
N ASP A 587 35.64 -9.48 -11.81
CA ASP A 587 35.80 -9.10 -10.41
C ASP A 587 35.97 -10.31 -9.47
N ILE A 588 35.15 -11.36 -9.60
CA ILE A 588 35.26 -12.59 -8.79
C ILE A 588 36.64 -13.23 -8.97
N LEU A 589 37.10 -13.38 -10.22
CA LEU A 589 38.40 -13.98 -10.51
C LEU A 589 39.56 -13.14 -9.99
N ASN A 590 39.50 -11.81 -10.16
CA ASN A 590 40.53 -10.92 -9.67
C ASN A 590 40.61 -10.95 -8.13
N ARG A 591 39.46 -10.93 -7.42
CA ARG A 591 39.41 -11.07 -5.96
C ARG A 591 39.88 -12.45 -5.49
N LEU A 592 39.69 -13.50 -6.29
CA LEU A 592 40.22 -14.82 -5.99
C LEU A 592 41.74 -14.84 -6.06
N LEU A 593 42.32 -14.29 -7.13
CA LEU A 593 43.78 -14.15 -7.24
C LEU A 593 44.35 -13.30 -6.11
N ALA A 594 43.73 -12.17 -5.78
CA ALA A 594 44.18 -11.29 -4.70
C ALA A 594 44.23 -11.97 -3.32
N ARG A 595 43.50 -13.08 -3.12
CA ARG A 595 43.53 -13.88 -1.89
C ARG A 595 44.51 -15.04 -1.94
N THR A 596 44.88 -15.50 -3.12
CA THR A 596 45.67 -16.72 -3.31
C THR A 596 47.08 -16.45 -3.83
N THR A 597 47.35 -15.24 -4.31
CA THR A 597 48.63 -14.83 -4.88
C THR A 597 49.01 -13.41 -4.48
N ASP A 598 50.32 -13.11 -4.57
CA ASP A 598 50.89 -11.77 -4.36
C ASP A 598 51.07 -10.99 -5.68
N LEU A 599 50.42 -11.42 -6.76
CA LEU A 599 50.54 -10.77 -8.07
C LEU A 599 50.04 -9.32 -8.01
N PRO A 600 50.68 -8.35 -8.68
CA PRO A 600 50.17 -6.99 -8.82
C PRO A 600 48.78 -6.95 -9.47
N GLU A 601 47.99 -5.90 -9.19
CA GLU A 601 46.61 -5.76 -9.68
C GLU A 601 46.49 -5.87 -11.20
N GLU A 602 47.37 -5.21 -11.96
CA GLU A 602 47.36 -5.26 -13.44
C GLU A 602 47.58 -6.69 -13.96
N GLU A 603 48.51 -7.43 -13.35
CA GLU A 603 48.81 -8.81 -13.72
C GLU A 603 47.65 -9.74 -13.35
N ARG A 604 47.03 -9.56 -12.17
CA ARG A 604 45.83 -10.31 -11.79
C ARG A 604 44.68 -10.08 -12.76
N GLN A 605 44.44 -8.83 -13.16
CA GLN A 605 43.40 -8.51 -14.14
C GLN A 605 43.66 -9.18 -15.49
N ALA A 606 44.90 -9.15 -15.98
CA ALA A 606 45.29 -9.81 -17.22
C ALA A 606 45.06 -11.34 -17.16
N VAL A 607 45.54 -12.00 -16.10
CA VAL A 607 45.36 -13.45 -15.88
C VAL A 607 43.89 -13.81 -15.74
N ALA A 608 43.10 -13.02 -15.01
CA ALA A 608 41.67 -13.23 -14.86
C ALA A 608 40.92 -13.10 -16.20
N ALA A 609 41.25 -12.08 -17.01
CA ALA A 609 40.65 -11.89 -18.33
C ALA A 609 41.03 -13.02 -19.31
N ASP A 610 42.29 -13.46 -19.32
CA ASP A 610 42.75 -14.62 -20.10
C ASP A 610 42.00 -15.89 -19.69
N THR A 611 41.82 -16.10 -18.39
CA THR A 611 41.10 -17.23 -17.83
C THR A 611 39.63 -17.22 -18.25
N LEU A 612 38.96 -16.06 -18.22
CA LEU A 612 37.59 -15.95 -18.73
C LEU A 612 37.51 -16.27 -20.22
N ARG A 613 38.45 -15.80 -21.05
CA ARG A 613 38.49 -16.17 -22.48
C ARG A 613 38.65 -17.67 -22.68
N GLY A 614 39.51 -18.31 -21.88
CA GLY A 614 39.68 -19.77 -21.89
C GLY A 614 38.40 -20.52 -21.49
N ILE A 615 37.75 -20.09 -20.41
CA ILE A 615 36.47 -20.66 -19.95
C ILE A 615 35.40 -20.47 -21.03
N TRP A 616 35.29 -19.29 -21.64
CA TRP A 616 34.32 -19.03 -22.70
C TRP A 616 34.47 -20.02 -23.86
N ARG A 617 35.70 -20.18 -24.38
CA ARG A 617 35.99 -21.16 -25.44
C ARG A 617 35.59 -22.57 -25.02
N HIS A 618 35.91 -22.97 -23.79
CA HIS A 618 35.52 -24.27 -23.26
C HIS A 618 33.99 -24.45 -23.18
N LEU A 619 33.24 -23.41 -22.82
CA LEU A 619 31.79 -23.45 -22.71
C LEU A 619 31.08 -23.43 -24.08
N THR A 620 31.62 -22.69 -25.06
CA THR A 620 30.93 -22.44 -26.34
C THR A 620 31.47 -23.24 -27.52
N ASP A 621 32.53 -24.04 -27.35
CA ASP A 621 33.03 -24.91 -28.41
C ASP A 621 31.89 -25.81 -28.93
N PRO A 622 31.70 -25.97 -30.26
CA PRO A 622 30.64 -26.81 -30.80
C PRO A 622 30.65 -28.28 -30.32
N SER A 623 31.83 -28.78 -29.93
CA SER A 623 32.03 -30.13 -29.36
C SER A 623 31.97 -30.17 -27.82
N SER A 624 31.70 -29.03 -27.19
CA SER A 624 31.64 -28.91 -25.73
C SER A 624 30.47 -29.69 -25.15
N VAL A 625 30.70 -30.30 -23.98
CA VAL A 625 29.64 -30.91 -23.15
C VAL A 625 28.60 -29.88 -22.67
N TRP A 626 28.91 -28.60 -22.79
CA TRP A 626 28.05 -27.49 -22.38
C TRP A 626 27.05 -27.03 -23.46
N ARG A 627 27.09 -27.60 -24.67
CA ARG A 627 26.26 -27.18 -25.81
C ARG A 627 24.77 -27.00 -25.48
N ASP A 628 24.20 -27.94 -24.72
CA ASP A 628 22.78 -27.88 -24.34
C ASP A 628 22.51 -26.97 -23.14
N HIS A 629 23.54 -26.72 -22.31
CA HIS A 629 23.45 -25.81 -21.17
C HIS A 629 23.55 -24.35 -21.62
N LEU A 630 24.35 -24.06 -22.66
CA LEU A 630 24.52 -22.74 -23.28
C LEU A 630 24.17 -22.78 -24.78
N PRO A 631 22.89 -23.00 -25.14
CA PRO A 631 22.47 -23.01 -26.54
C PRO A 631 22.83 -21.71 -27.26
N SER A 632 23.27 -21.84 -28.51
CA SER A 632 23.59 -20.72 -29.39
C SER A 632 22.39 -20.33 -30.26
N GLU A 633 22.17 -19.03 -30.44
CA GLU A 633 21.18 -18.46 -31.34
C GLU A 633 21.88 -17.46 -32.29
N ASN A 634 21.56 -17.51 -33.58
CA ASN A 634 22.10 -16.54 -34.54
C ASN A 634 21.07 -15.44 -34.81
N ARG A 635 21.40 -14.20 -34.42
CA ARG A 635 20.54 -13.04 -34.61
C ARG A 635 20.98 -12.15 -35.76
N ARG A 636 20.02 -11.75 -36.59
CA ARG A 636 20.24 -10.88 -37.75
C ARG A 636 20.90 -9.57 -37.30
N ARG A 637 22.01 -9.19 -37.96
CA ARG A 637 22.84 -7.99 -37.67
C ARG A 637 23.57 -7.98 -36.32
N VAL A 638 23.42 -9.02 -35.50
CA VAL A 638 24.06 -9.15 -34.19
C VAL A 638 25.11 -10.27 -34.19
N GLY A 639 24.82 -11.40 -34.84
CA GLY A 639 25.66 -12.60 -34.86
C GLY A 639 25.22 -13.65 -33.86
N VAL A 640 26.15 -14.54 -33.49
CA VAL A 640 25.89 -15.64 -32.55
C VAL A 640 25.89 -15.12 -31.11
N VAL A 641 24.82 -15.46 -30.39
CA VAL A 641 24.63 -15.14 -28.98
C VAL A 641 24.21 -16.40 -28.21
N HIS A 642 24.39 -16.41 -26.90
CA HIS A 642 24.06 -17.53 -26.02
C HIS A 642 23.15 -17.10 -24.88
N ARG A 643 22.45 -18.07 -24.30
CA ARG A 643 21.68 -17.96 -23.05
C ARG A 643 21.89 -19.22 -22.23
N ILE A 644 21.69 -19.15 -20.92
CA ILE A 644 21.70 -20.35 -20.08
C ILE A 644 20.36 -21.06 -20.20
N SER A 645 20.39 -22.35 -20.46
CA SER A 645 19.17 -23.17 -20.55
C SER A 645 18.49 -23.31 -19.19
N HIS A 646 17.17 -23.07 -19.16
CA HIS A 646 16.36 -23.19 -17.95
C HIS A 646 16.14 -24.65 -17.53
N HIS A 647 16.35 -25.61 -18.45
CA HIS A 647 16.16 -27.05 -18.20
C HIS A 647 17.22 -27.70 -17.30
N TYR A 648 18.32 -27.00 -17.01
CA TYR A 648 19.47 -27.54 -16.27
C TYR A 648 19.60 -26.93 -14.86
N TRP A 649 18.47 -26.53 -14.27
CA TRP A 649 18.41 -26.03 -12.91
C TRP A 649 17.53 -26.92 -12.04
N GLU A 650 18.13 -27.52 -11.02
CA GLU A 650 17.43 -28.20 -9.94
C GLU A 650 17.05 -27.18 -8.85
N VAL A 651 15.86 -27.33 -8.28
CA VAL A 651 15.39 -26.50 -7.19
C VAL A 651 15.50 -27.30 -5.90
N VAL A 652 16.39 -26.87 -5.01
CA VAL A 652 16.74 -27.61 -3.79
C VAL A 652 16.30 -26.82 -2.57
N PRO A 653 15.36 -27.32 -1.75
CA PRO A 653 14.99 -26.67 -0.50
C PRO A 653 16.17 -26.70 0.48
N LEU A 654 16.35 -25.64 1.25
CA LEU A 654 17.43 -25.50 2.24
C LEU A 654 16.94 -25.46 3.68
N VAL A 655 15.64 -25.29 3.91
CA VAL A 655 15.08 -25.43 5.26
C VAL A 655 15.19 -26.89 5.66
N GLU A 656 15.73 -27.17 6.86
CA GLU A 656 15.97 -28.52 7.39
C GLU A 656 17.00 -29.36 6.59
N SER A 657 17.75 -28.73 5.68
CA SER A 657 18.83 -29.39 4.93
C SER A 657 20.14 -29.42 5.72
N ALA A 658 20.93 -30.48 5.54
CA ALA A 658 22.29 -30.56 6.07
C ALA A 658 23.30 -29.70 5.29
N GLU A 659 22.87 -29.00 4.24
CA GLU A 659 23.76 -28.15 3.44
C GLU A 659 24.02 -26.79 4.08
N ASN A 660 25.29 -26.38 4.08
CA ASN A 660 25.68 -25.08 4.60
C ASN A 660 25.21 -23.93 3.70
N VAL A 661 24.56 -22.95 4.33
CA VAL A 661 24.28 -21.63 3.76
C VAL A 661 25.32 -20.66 4.30
N TYR A 662 25.80 -19.75 3.45
CA TYR A 662 26.80 -18.76 3.82
C TYR A 662 26.24 -17.35 3.76
N ARG A 663 26.66 -16.50 4.70
CA ARG A 663 26.35 -15.07 4.77
C ARG A 663 27.65 -14.28 4.68
N CYS A 664 27.67 -13.27 3.82
CA CYS A 664 28.80 -12.36 3.73
C CYS A 664 28.91 -11.46 4.97
N SER A 665 30.09 -11.38 5.58
CA SER A 665 30.37 -10.53 6.76
C SER A 665 30.16 -9.04 6.52
N ARG A 666 30.25 -8.58 5.26
CA ARG A 666 30.13 -7.16 4.89
C ARG A 666 28.78 -6.79 4.29
N CYS A 667 28.42 -7.35 3.13
CA CYS A 667 27.16 -6.97 2.45
C CYS A 667 25.93 -7.77 2.93
N ARG A 668 26.13 -8.76 3.82
CA ARG A 668 25.09 -9.64 4.36
C ARG A 668 24.33 -10.44 3.31
N SER A 669 24.81 -10.53 2.07
CA SER A 669 24.21 -11.37 1.04
C SER A 669 24.35 -12.85 1.42
N ILE A 670 23.34 -13.62 1.05
CA ILE A 670 23.31 -15.06 1.23
C ILE A 670 23.82 -15.73 -0.04
N SER A 671 24.67 -16.75 0.13
CA SER A 671 25.21 -17.57 -0.95
C SER A 671 25.19 -19.04 -0.54
N HIS A 672 24.87 -19.91 -1.50
CA HIS A 672 25.01 -21.36 -1.36
C HIS A 672 26.26 -21.88 -2.09
N ILE A 673 26.90 -21.05 -2.93
CA ILE A 673 28.18 -21.36 -3.57
C ILE A 673 29.28 -20.64 -2.80
N ASN A 674 30.24 -21.40 -2.30
CA ASN A 674 31.42 -20.88 -1.63
C ASN A 674 32.69 -21.41 -2.31
N VAL A 675 33.49 -20.47 -2.84
CA VAL A 675 34.84 -20.69 -3.37
C VAL A 675 35.79 -19.83 -2.56
N ARG A 676 36.61 -20.45 -1.71
CA ARG A 676 37.61 -19.79 -0.84
C ARG A 676 37.08 -18.54 -0.11
N SER A 677 35.85 -18.63 0.39
CA SER A 677 35.15 -17.61 1.19
C SER A 677 34.91 -16.27 0.47
N ILE A 678 34.84 -16.27 -0.87
CA ILE A 678 34.63 -15.06 -1.68
C ILE A 678 33.14 -14.72 -1.80
N CYS A 679 32.80 -13.45 -1.55
CA CYS A 679 31.47 -12.94 -1.76
C CYS A 679 31.11 -12.85 -3.27
N PRO A 680 29.95 -13.36 -3.71
CA PRO A 680 29.49 -13.23 -5.11
C PRO A 680 29.14 -11.81 -5.55
N CYS A 681 28.91 -10.88 -4.60
CA CYS A 681 28.53 -9.51 -4.93
C CYS A 681 29.70 -8.73 -5.54
N TYR A 682 29.40 -7.93 -6.56
CA TYR A 682 30.39 -7.11 -7.27
C TYR A 682 31.19 -6.23 -6.31
N ARG A 683 32.52 -6.31 -6.41
CA ARG A 683 33.50 -5.55 -5.63
C ARG A 683 33.37 -5.65 -4.11
N CYS A 684 32.62 -6.63 -3.59
CA CYS A 684 32.54 -6.85 -2.15
C CYS A 684 33.77 -7.64 -1.66
N ASP A 685 34.53 -7.07 -0.75
CA ASP A 685 35.72 -7.66 -0.11
C ASP A 685 35.39 -8.49 1.14
N GLY A 686 34.12 -8.56 1.53
CA GLY A 686 33.66 -9.39 2.64
C GLY A 686 33.94 -10.88 2.45
N THR A 687 33.87 -11.61 3.56
CA THR A 687 34.09 -13.06 3.64
C THR A 687 32.78 -13.80 3.78
N LEU A 688 32.61 -14.90 3.06
CA LEU A 688 31.48 -15.80 3.27
C LEU A 688 31.73 -16.66 4.52
N GLU A 689 30.83 -16.53 5.48
CA GLU A 689 30.83 -17.27 6.74
C GLU A 689 29.58 -18.16 6.82
N PRO A 690 29.67 -19.38 7.38
CA PRO A 690 28.49 -20.20 7.62
C PRO A 690 27.43 -19.43 8.42
N VAL A 691 26.18 -19.59 8.04
CA VAL A 691 25.05 -19.03 8.77
C VAL A 691 24.82 -19.84 10.04
N ASP A 692 24.68 -19.15 11.17
CA ASP A 692 24.08 -19.69 12.37
C ASP A 692 22.54 -19.60 12.21
N ASP A 693 21.90 -20.75 12.07
CA ASP A 693 20.46 -20.87 11.84
C ASP A 693 19.63 -20.62 13.12
N THR A 694 20.28 -20.56 14.28
CA THR A 694 19.67 -20.22 15.57
C THR A 694 19.76 -18.73 15.88
N ALA A 695 20.53 -17.97 15.11
CA ALA A 695 20.72 -16.54 15.33
C ALA A 695 19.37 -15.79 15.30
N PRO A 696 19.08 -14.91 16.28
CA PRO A 696 17.79 -14.22 16.35
C PRO A 696 17.44 -13.45 15.08
N ASP A 697 18.42 -12.78 14.44
CA ASP A 697 18.23 -12.03 13.19
C ASP A 697 17.88 -12.92 11.99
N TRP A 698 18.27 -14.20 12.03
CA TRP A 698 17.92 -15.21 11.03
C TRP A 698 16.51 -15.78 11.26
N VAL A 699 16.21 -16.17 12.50
CA VAL A 699 14.92 -16.77 12.89
C VAL A 699 13.78 -15.77 12.78
N GLN A 700 14.00 -14.53 13.21
CA GLN A 700 12.99 -13.47 13.24
C GLN A 700 12.87 -12.69 11.92
N ASN A 701 13.56 -13.10 10.85
CA ASN A 701 13.46 -12.44 9.56
C ASN A 701 12.01 -12.50 9.04
N HIS A 702 11.38 -11.34 8.85
CA HIS A 702 9.98 -11.21 8.47
C HIS A 702 9.60 -12.03 7.23
N TYR A 703 10.31 -11.88 6.11
CA TYR A 703 9.99 -12.59 4.87
C TYR A 703 10.28 -14.08 4.99
N ARG A 704 11.33 -14.47 5.71
CA ARG A 704 11.65 -15.87 5.97
C ARG A 704 10.53 -16.55 6.76
N HIS A 705 10.02 -15.89 7.80
CA HIS A 705 8.87 -16.37 8.56
C HIS A 705 7.62 -16.47 7.68
N LEU A 706 7.30 -15.40 6.95
CA LEU A 706 6.12 -15.30 6.09
C LEU A 706 6.08 -16.42 5.04
N TYR A 707 7.16 -16.66 4.31
CA TYR A 707 7.19 -17.71 3.27
C TYR A 707 7.15 -19.15 3.82
N GLN A 708 7.47 -19.35 5.10
CA GLN A 708 7.41 -20.67 5.74
C GLN A 708 6.07 -20.92 6.44
N LYS A 709 5.45 -19.88 7.02
CA LYS A 709 4.32 -20.02 7.94
C LYS A 709 2.99 -19.48 7.42
N LEU A 710 2.99 -18.63 6.40
CA LEU A 710 1.74 -18.11 5.81
C LEU A 710 0.84 -19.25 5.32
N GLU A 711 -0.44 -19.16 5.66
CA GLU A 711 -1.46 -20.05 5.12
C GLU A 711 -1.76 -19.63 3.67
N PRO A 712 -1.75 -20.57 2.71
CA PRO A 712 -1.91 -20.27 1.29
C PRO A 712 -3.37 -19.92 0.94
N ILE A 713 -3.85 -18.80 1.48
CA ILE A 713 -5.21 -18.29 1.31
C ILE A 713 -5.19 -17.23 0.20
N PRO A 714 -5.96 -17.36 -0.89
CA PRO A 714 -6.01 -16.36 -1.96
C PRO A 714 -6.57 -15.02 -1.49
N LEU A 715 -6.08 -13.93 -2.08
CA LEU A 715 -6.60 -12.58 -1.88
C LEU A 715 -6.79 -11.91 -3.26
N SER A 716 -7.98 -11.34 -3.47
CA SER A 716 -8.31 -10.50 -4.61
C SER A 716 -8.80 -9.15 -4.10
N ALA A 717 -8.12 -8.10 -4.53
CA ALA A 717 -8.37 -6.74 -4.06
C ALA A 717 -8.82 -5.84 -5.20
N GLU A 718 -9.82 -5.00 -4.92
CA GLU A 718 -10.21 -3.94 -5.85
C GLU A 718 -10.45 -2.61 -5.12
N GLU A 719 -10.49 -1.51 -5.87
CA GLU A 719 -10.77 -0.19 -5.31
C GLU A 719 -12.28 0.09 -5.33
N HIS A 720 -12.78 0.84 -4.36
CA HIS A 720 -14.13 1.37 -4.43
C HIS A 720 -14.15 2.84 -4.06
N THR A 721 -14.01 3.68 -5.09
CA THR A 721 -13.97 5.13 -4.97
C THR A 721 -15.10 5.75 -5.79
N ALA A 722 -15.43 7.01 -5.51
CA ALA A 722 -16.40 7.76 -6.30
C ALA A 722 -15.90 8.09 -7.73
N GLN A 723 -14.76 7.53 -8.16
CA GLN A 723 -14.24 7.66 -9.53
C GLN A 723 -14.84 6.62 -10.47
N TRP A 724 -15.42 5.55 -9.94
CA TRP A 724 -16.16 4.58 -10.73
C TRP A 724 -17.50 5.14 -11.19
N THR A 725 -17.88 4.79 -12.41
CA THR A 725 -19.29 4.93 -12.85
C THR A 725 -20.23 4.10 -11.96
N SER A 726 -21.47 4.54 -11.78
CA SER A 726 -22.44 3.84 -10.91
C SER A 726 -22.61 2.34 -11.25
N PRO A 727 -22.69 1.92 -12.54
CA PRO A 727 -22.76 0.49 -12.87
C PRO A 727 -21.52 -0.30 -12.45
N GLN A 728 -20.32 0.30 -12.58
CA GLN A 728 -19.08 -0.36 -12.19
C GLN A 728 -18.97 -0.47 -10.66
N ALA A 729 -19.29 0.60 -9.92
CA ALA A 729 -19.31 0.59 -8.46
C ALA A 729 -20.27 -0.50 -7.92
N ALA A 730 -21.47 -0.58 -8.49
CA ALA A 730 -22.44 -1.63 -8.14
C ALA A 730 -21.92 -3.05 -8.42
N ALA A 731 -21.27 -3.27 -9.58
CA ALA A 731 -20.70 -4.57 -9.92
C ALA A 731 -19.56 -4.98 -8.96
N VAL A 732 -18.72 -4.04 -8.54
CA VAL A 732 -17.64 -4.28 -7.57
C VAL A 732 -18.21 -4.61 -6.20
N GLN A 733 -19.19 -3.83 -5.75
CA GLN A 733 -19.89 -4.08 -4.49
C GLN A 733 -20.57 -5.45 -4.48
N GLU A 734 -21.25 -5.82 -5.57
CA GLU A 734 -21.91 -7.13 -5.69
C GLU A 734 -20.92 -8.29 -5.62
N ARG A 735 -19.80 -8.21 -6.34
CA ARG A 735 -18.73 -9.22 -6.28
C ARG A 735 -18.13 -9.35 -4.89
N PHE A 736 -18.00 -8.25 -4.15
CA PHE A 736 -17.53 -8.28 -2.77
C PHE A 736 -18.56 -8.89 -1.81
N MET A 737 -19.84 -8.53 -1.96
CA MET A 737 -20.91 -9.13 -1.15
C MET A 737 -20.97 -10.65 -1.36
N ARG A 738 -20.87 -11.11 -2.61
CA ARG A 738 -20.82 -12.53 -2.99
C ARG A 738 -19.53 -13.25 -2.61
N GLY A 739 -18.48 -12.56 -2.16
CA GLY A 739 -17.20 -13.18 -1.79
C GLY A 739 -16.22 -13.47 -2.93
N GLU A 740 -16.58 -13.14 -4.19
CA GLU A 740 -15.66 -13.22 -5.34
C GLU A 740 -14.50 -12.23 -5.24
N LEU A 741 -14.74 -11.10 -4.56
CA LEU A 741 -13.73 -10.15 -4.08
C LEU A 741 -13.71 -10.22 -2.56
N ASN A 742 -12.51 -10.28 -1.96
CA ASN A 742 -12.36 -10.44 -0.51
C ASN A 742 -11.56 -9.31 0.15
N ALA A 743 -11.03 -8.38 -0.62
CA ALA A 743 -10.47 -7.13 -0.11
C ALA A 743 -10.97 -5.94 -0.94
N LEU A 744 -11.42 -4.88 -0.26
CA LEU A 744 -11.69 -3.60 -0.92
C LEU A 744 -10.87 -2.47 -0.31
N SER A 745 -10.33 -1.62 -1.18
CA SER A 745 -9.70 -0.36 -0.82
C SER A 745 -10.66 0.79 -1.14
N CYS A 746 -11.31 1.31 -0.11
CA CYS A 746 -12.41 2.25 -0.22
C CYS A 746 -12.01 3.66 0.18
N SER A 747 -12.65 4.66 -0.42
CA SER A 747 -12.68 6.02 0.12
C SER A 747 -13.84 6.19 1.10
N THR A 748 -14.37 7.41 1.24
CA THR A 748 -15.59 7.73 2.01
C THR A 748 -16.86 7.03 1.49
N THR A 749 -16.80 6.30 0.36
CA THR A 749 -17.95 5.66 -0.30
C THR A 749 -18.62 4.58 0.54
N PHE A 750 -17.87 3.93 1.44
CA PHE A 750 -18.39 2.92 2.36
C PHE A 750 -18.54 3.42 3.82
N GLU A 751 -18.46 4.73 4.05
CA GLU A 751 -18.74 5.30 5.37
C GLU A 751 -20.22 5.30 5.70
N LEU A 752 -21.09 5.58 4.73
CA LEU A 752 -22.53 5.77 4.93
C LEU A 752 -23.36 4.70 4.23
N GLY A 753 -24.34 4.14 4.96
CA GLY A 753 -25.57 3.53 4.40
C GLY A 753 -25.49 2.19 3.66
N VAL A 754 -24.31 1.67 3.30
CA VAL A 754 -24.23 0.41 2.54
C VAL A 754 -24.07 -0.79 3.46
N ASP A 755 -24.94 -1.80 3.33
CA ASP A 755 -24.77 -3.10 3.96
C ASP A 755 -23.76 -3.94 3.14
N VAL A 756 -22.65 -4.31 3.77
CA VAL A 756 -21.56 -5.09 3.15
C VAL A 756 -21.46 -6.50 3.73
N GLY A 757 -22.50 -6.92 4.46
CA GLY A 757 -22.54 -8.18 5.18
C GLY A 757 -21.66 -8.17 6.44
N GLU A 758 -21.17 -9.35 6.77
CA GLU A 758 -20.41 -9.63 7.99
C GLU A 758 -18.93 -9.26 7.85
N LEU A 759 -18.47 -8.26 8.61
CA LEU A 759 -17.07 -7.86 8.68
C LEU A 759 -16.55 -7.97 10.11
N GLN A 760 -15.40 -8.63 10.27
CA GLN A 760 -14.71 -8.75 11.56
C GLN A 760 -13.68 -7.65 11.77
N ALA A 761 -13.00 -7.23 10.69
CA ALA A 761 -11.95 -6.24 10.80
C ALA A 761 -12.02 -5.17 9.71
N VAL A 762 -11.55 -3.98 10.07
CA VAL A 762 -11.32 -2.87 9.16
C VAL A 762 -9.90 -2.33 9.32
N LEU A 763 -9.32 -1.90 8.21
CA LEU A 763 -8.01 -1.27 8.15
C LEU A 763 -8.18 0.21 7.75
N MET A 764 -7.81 1.15 8.59
CA MET A 764 -7.72 2.56 8.27
C MET A 764 -6.27 2.88 7.87
N ARG A 765 -6.06 3.34 6.63
CA ARG A 765 -4.72 3.60 6.07
C ARG A 765 -4.10 4.94 6.50
N ASN A 766 -4.91 5.76 7.14
CA ASN A 766 -4.55 7.01 7.79
C ASN A 766 -5.52 7.21 8.95
N VAL A 767 -5.18 8.09 9.89
CA VAL A 767 -6.14 8.50 10.91
C VAL A 767 -7.26 9.30 10.22
N PRO A 768 -8.54 8.91 10.36
CA PRO A 768 -9.66 9.66 9.82
C PRO A 768 -9.67 11.13 10.28
N PRO A 769 -10.21 12.07 9.47
CA PRO A 769 -10.13 13.49 9.75
C PRO A 769 -10.94 13.89 10.98
N THR A 770 -12.06 13.21 11.23
CA THR A 770 -12.91 13.47 12.40
C THR A 770 -13.28 12.18 13.14
N THR A 771 -13.65 12.34 14.42
CA THR A 771 -14.19 11.26 15.25
C THR A 771 -15.44 10.62 14.63
N ALA A 772 -16.30 11.39 13.96
CA ALA A 772 -17.49 10.84 13.31
C ALA A 772 -17.10 9.85 12.19
N ASN A 773 -16.14 10.22 11.34
CA ASN A 773 -15.64 9.32 10.29
C ASN A 773 -14.98 8.07 10.91
N TYR A 774 -14.21 8.24 11.98
CA TYR A 774 -13.58 7.11 12.67
C TYR A 774 -14.62 6.11 13.20
N VAL A 775 -15.63 6.60 13.93
CA VAL A 775 -16.69 5.75 14.51
C VAL A 775 -17.48 5.06 13.41
N GLN A 776 -17.82 5.75 12.31
CA GLN A 776 -18.54 5.14 11.19
C GLN A 776 -17.72 4.04 10.52
N ARG A 777 -16.43 4.26 10.25
CA ARG A 777 -15.53 3.28 9.63
C ARG A 777 -15.27 2.09 10.56
N ALA A 778 -14.93 2.36 11.82
CA ALA A 778 -14.71 1.32 12.83
C ALA A 778 -15.98 0.51 13.11
N GLY A 779 -17.16 1.16 13.05
CA GLY A 779 -18.46 0.54 13.18
C GLY A 779 -18.85 -0.41 12.04
N ARG A 780 -18.09 -0.43 10.94
CA ARG A 780 -18.24 -1.46 9.90
C ARG A 780 -17.75 -2.82 10.35
N ALA A 781 -16.82 -2.88 11.30
CA ALA A 781 -16.40 -4.12 11.94
C ALA A 781 -17.30 -4.49 13.13
N GLY A 782 -17.44 -5.80 13.37
CA GLY A 782 -18.16 -6.36 14.53
C GLY A 782 -19.58 -6.80 14.23
N ARG A 783 -19.85 -7.21 12.98
CA ARG A 783 -21.13 -7.81 12.59
C ARG A 783 -21.17 -9.33 12.80
N ARG A 784 -20.01 -10.00 12.83
CA ARG A 784 -19.91 -11.41 13.21
C ARG A 784 -20.12 -11.59 14.71
N THR A 785 -20.75 -12.68 15.07
CA THR A 785 -21.21 -12.95 16.43
C THR A 785 -20.22 -13.75 17.27
N ASP A 786 -19.24 -14.37 16.62
CA ASP A 786 -18.28 -15.31 17.16
C ASP A 786 -16.95 -14.67 17.64
N SER A 787 -16.75 -13.37 17.37
CA SER A 787 -15.43 -12.72 17.54
C SER A 787 -15.52 -11.21 17.73
N ALA A 788 -14.58 -10.66 18.50
CA ALA A 788 -14.49 -9.23 18.76
C ALA A 788 -14.14 -8.46 17.47
N ALA A 789 -14.74 -7.28 17.29
CA ALA A 789 -14.40 -6.43 16.15
C ALA A 789 -12.97 -5.90 16.27
N PHE A 790 -12.26 -5.79 15.14
CA PHE A 790 -10.89 -5.30 15.11
C PHE A 790 -10.73 -4.10 14.17
N ALA A 791 -10.35 -2.95 14.72
CA ALA A 791 -10.10 -1.73 13.97
C ALA A 791 -8.60 -1.39 14.01
N LEU A 792 -7.91 -1.60 12.89
CA LEU A 792 -6.48 -1.29 12.75
C LEU A 792 -6.32 0.07 12.08
N THR A 793 -5.68 1.03 12.73
CA THR A 793 -5.39 2.35 12.19
C THR A 793 -3.89 2.55 11.98
N TYR A 794 -3.50 2.84 10.75
CA TYR A 794 -2.15 3.21 10.40
C TYR A 794 -2.01 4.73 10.40
N ALA A 795 -1.28 5.28 11.38
CA ALA A 795 -0.95 6.69 11.48
C ALA A 795 0.21 7.04 10.54
N GLN A 796 -0.07 7.86 9.53
CA GLN A 796 0.95 8.40 8.63
C GLN A 796 1.83 9.44 9.33
N ARG A 797 2.84 9.96 8.65
CA ARG A 797 3.74 11.02 9.17
C ARG A 797 3.12 12.43 9.18
N ARG A 798 1.79 12.51 9.13
CA ARG A 798 1.07 13.80 9.19
C ARG A 798 0.93 14.20 10.66
N SER A 799 1.00 15.49 10.96
CA SER A 799 0.90 15.97 12.35
C SER A 799 -0.42 15.54 13.01
N HIS A 800 -1.51 15.52 12.25
CA HIS A 800 -2.82 14.99 12.67
C HIS A 800 -2.71 13.54 13.15
N ASP A 801 -2.25 12.65 12.27
CA ASP A 801 -2.08 11.23 12.53
C ASP A 801 -1.17 10.95 13.73
N LEU A 802 -0.01 11.62 13.80
CA LEU A 802 0.94 11.44 14.91
C LEU A 802 0.39 11.92 16.24
N THR A 803 -0.42 12.98 16.25
CA THR A 803 -1.08 13.47 17.47
C THR A 803 -2.10 12.47 17.99
N HIS A 804 -2.90 11.88 17.09
CA HIS A 804 -3.87 10.84 17.45
C HIS A 804 -3.21 9.49 17.75
N TYR A 805 -2.03 9.20 17.20
CA TYR A 805 -1.26 8.02 17.62
C TYR A 805 -0.73 8.16 19.05
N ALA A 806 -0.28 9.37 19.45
CA ALA A 806 0.17 9.64 20.81
C ALA A 806 -0.97 9.64 21.84
N HIS A 807 -2.18 10.03 21.40
CA HIS A 807 -3.39 10.15 22.21
C HIS A 807 -4.62 9.51 21.53
N PRO A 808 -4.63 8.17 21.34
CA PRO A 808 -5.68 7.48 20.58
C PRO A 808 -7.05 7.52 21.26
N GLU A 809 -7.09 7.64 22.59
CA GLU A 809 -8.31 7.74 23.39
C GLU A 809 -9.24 8.87 22.91
N ARG A 810 -8.66 9.97 22.40
CA ARG A 810 -9.42 11.14 21.95
C ARG A 810 -10.33 10.86 20.75
N ILE A 811 -9.89 10.02 19.81
CA ILE A 811 -10.68 9.68 18.61
C ILE A 811 -11.54 8.45 18.86
N VAL A 812 -11.09 7.51 19.69
CA VAL A 812 -11.85 6.28 20.02
C VAL A 812 -13.05 6.59 20.93
N ALA A 813 -12.95 7.58 21.83
CA ALA A 813 -14.02 7.94 22.75
C ALA A 813 -15.31 8.44 22.07
N GLY A 814 -15.32 8.64 20.75
CA GLY A 814 -16.56 8.84 20.00
C GLY A 814 -17.29 10.15 20.29
N ARG A 815 -16.65 11.13 20.93
CA ARG A 815 -17.26 12.43 21.22
C ARG A 815 -17.46 13.25 19.94
N ILE A 816 -18.66 13.17 19.37
CA ILE A 816 -19.07 13.89 18.16
C ILE A 816 -19.73 15.21 18.59
N ARG A 817 -19.32 16.33 17.96
CA ARG A 817 -20.01 17.61 18.13
C ARG A 817 -21.21 17.68 17.18
N PRO A 818 -22.37 18.17 17.62
CA PRO A 818 -23.50 18.38 16.72
C PRO A 818 -23.11 19.24 15.52
N PRO A 819 -23.54 18.90 14.29
CA PRO A 819 -23.30 19.73 13.13
C PRO A 819 -24.04 21.07 13.29
N VAL A 820 -23.40 22.15 12.86
CA VAL A 820 -23.98 23.50 12.88
C VAL A 820 -24.40 23.86 11.45
N VAL A 821 -25.69 24.19 11.26
CA VAL A 821 -26.21 24.66 9.97
C VAL A 821 -26.31 26.19 9.99
N ALA A 822 -25.52 26.86 9.15
CA ALA A 822 -25.57 28.32 9.01
C ALA A 822 -26.65 28.74 8.02
N VAL A 823 -27.86 29.04 8.52
CA VAL A 823 -29.00 29.50 7.70
C VAL A 823 -28.91 30.97 7.29
N THR A 824 -27.97 31.73 7.84
CA THR A 824 -27.74 33.16 7.58
C THR A 824 -26.58 33.42 6.61
N ASN A 825 -26.14 32.41 5.84
CA ASN A 825 -25.09 32.61 4.84
C ASN A 825 -25.64 33.36 3.62
N GLU A 826 -25.34 34.66 3.55
CA GLU A 826 -25.78 35.59 2.48
C GLU A 826 -25.59 35.01 1.07
N LYS A 827 -24.44 34.39 0.77
CA LYS A 827 -24.13 33.85 -0.57
C LYS A 827 -25.07 32.71 -0.96
N ILE A 828 -25.42 31.84 -0.01
CA ILE A 828 -26.35 30.73 -0.23
C ILE A 828 -27.76 31.29 -0.40
N VAL A 829 -28.17 32.19 0.50
CA VAL A 829 -29.50 32.82 0.48
C VAL A 829 -29.74 33.56 -0.85
N ARG A 830 -28.76 34.31 -1.37
CA ARG A 830 -28.87 34.96 -2.69
C ARG A 830 -29.16 33.98 -3.82
N ARG A 831 -28.46 32.84 -3.88
CA ARG A 831 -28.70 31.80 -4.92
C ARG A 831 -30.10 31.18 -4.80
N HIS A 832 -30.58 30.97 -3.57
CA HIS A 832 -31.96 30.53 -3.36
C HIS A 832 -32.97 31.60 -3.79
N ALA A 833 -32.67 32.88 -3.56
CA ALA A 833 -33.51 33.97 -4.05
C ALA A 833 -33.59 33.98 -5.59
N HIS A 834 -32.46 33.77 -6.28
CA HIS A 834 -32.44 33.61 -7.73
C HIS A 834 -33.32 32.42 -8.17
N SER A 835 -33.29 31.30 -7.45
CA SER A 835 -34.10 30.12 -7.77
C SER A 835 -35.60 30.38 -7.68
N VAL A 836 -36.03 31.15 -6.68
CA VAL A 836 -37.44 31.58 -6.56
C VAL A 836 -37.84 32.42 -7.77
N LEU A 837 -36.99 33.37 -8.18
CA LEU A 837 -37.22 34.20 -9.35
C LEU A 837 -37.32 33.35 -10.63
N PHE A 838 -36.29 32.53 -10.92
CA PHE A 838 -36.26 31.69 -12.11
C PHE A 838 -37.40 30.68 -12.14
N SER A 839 -37.80 30.11 -11.00
CA SER A 839 -38.94 29.20 -10.89
C SER A 839 -40.25 29.88 -11.28
N ALA A 840 -40.48 31.09 -10.78
CA ALA A 840 -41.67 31.87 -11.11
C ALA A 840 -41.65 32.36 -12.56
N PHE A 841 -40.49 32.86 -13.02
CA PHE A 841 -40.27 33.27 -14.40
C PHE A 841 -40.51 32.13 -15.40
N PHE A 842 -39.98 30.92 -15.17
CA PHE A 842 -40.17 29.81 -16.11
C PHE A 842 -41.62 29.36 -16.21
N ARG A 843 -42.41 29.47 -15.14
CA ARG A 843 -43.86 29.24 -15.18
C ARG A 843 -44.56 30.31 -16.02
N TRP A 844 -44.25 31.57 -15.76
CA TRP A 844 -44.81 32.70 -16.50
C TRP A 844 -44.46 32.65 -17.99
N ALA A 845 -43.20 32.44 -18.35
CA ALA A 845 -42.76 32.34 -19.75
C ALA A 845 -43.43 31.17 -20.50
N ALA A 846 -43.72 30.07 -19.81
CA ALA A 846 -44.44 28.94 -20.38
C ALA A 846 -45.94 29.21 -20.55
N GLN A 847 -46.55 30.00 -19.67
CA GLN A 847 -47.98 30.33 -19.68
C GLN A 847 -48.31 31.46 -20.65
N GLU A 848 -47.58 32.57 -20.57
CA GLU A 848 -47.87 33.79 -21.34
C GLU A 848 -47.22 33.79 -22.73
N HIS A 849 -46.04 33.20 -22.87
CA HIS A 849 -45.28 33.19 -24.12
C HIS A 849 -45.15 31.80 -24.77
N GLY A 850 -45.67 30.75 -24.13
CA GLY A 850 -45.53 29.37 -24.63
C GLY A 850 -44.09 28.86 -24.70
N ARG A 851 -43.14 29.55 -24.04
CA ARG A 851 -41.70 29.25 -24.13
C ARG A 851 -41.24 28.38 -22.98
N ARG A 852 -40.54 27.29 -23.30
CA ARG A 852 -39.90 26.40 -22.31
C ARG A 852 -38.40 26.30 -22.61
N PHE A 853 -37.59 26.63 -21.61
CA PHE A 853 -36.13 26.66 -21.76
C PHE A 853 -35.51 25.40 -21.14
N ARG A 854 -35.10 24.45 -21.99
CA ARG A 854 -34.43 23.22 -21.55
C ARG A 854 -32.91 23.30 -21.66
N ASN A 855 -32.41 24.08 -22.61
CA ASN A 855 -30.99 24.15 -22.91
C ASN A 855 -30.50 25.59 -23.06
N VAL A 856 -29.18 25.75 -23.01
CA VAL A 856 -28.48 27.03 -23.11
C VAL A 856 -28.86 27.77 -24.41
N GLY A 857 -28.91 27.07 -25.54
CA GLY A 857 -29.26 27.66 -26.83
C GLY A 857 -30.65 28.29 -26.85
N ALA A 858 -31.67 27.57 -26.37
CA ALA A 858 -33.05 28.06 -26.33
C ALA A 858 -33.23 29.30 -25.44
N PHE A 859 -32.41 29.43 -24.40
CA PHE A 859 -32.45 30.54 -23.44
C PHE A 859 -31.65 31.75 -23.93
N PHE A 860 -30.38 31.59 -24.28
CA PHE A 860 -29.51 32.74 -24.59
C PHE A 860 -29.49 33.14 -26.06
N ALA A 861 -29.67 32.19 -26.99
CA ALA A 861 -29.48 32.44 -28.42
C ALA A 861 -30.42 31.56 -29.26
N PRO A 862 -31.75 31.79 -29.24
CA PRO A 862 -32.72 30.98 -29.99
C PRO A 862 -32.41 30.97 -31.50
N ASP A 863 -32.73 29.87 -32.18
CA ASP A 863 -32.54 29.74 -33.63
C ASP A 863 -33.56 30.59 -34.44
N GLU A 864 -34.69 30.89 -33.84
CA GLU A 864 -35.75 31.73 -34.40
C GLU A 864 -35.61 33.19 -33.91
N PRO A 865 -36.09 34.19 -34.69
CA PRO A 865 -36.07 35.60 -34.32
C PRO A 865 -37.15 35.92 -33.27
N VAL A 866 -37.03 35.29 -32.11
CA VAL A 866 -37.92 35.42 -30.95
C VAL A 866 -37.14 36.06 -29.79
N PRO A 867 -37.82 36.75 -28.85
CA PRO A 867 -37.16 37.28 -27.65
C PRO A 867 -36.36 36.19 -26.92
N THR A 868 -35.17 36.54 -26.46
CA THR A 868 -34.32 35.63 -25.70
C THR A 868 -34.89 35.40 -24.30
N GLY A 869 -34.43 34.35 -23.63
CA GLY A 869 -34.74 34.09 -22.22
C GLY A 869 -34.38 35.27 -21.31
N PRO A 870 -33.19 35.89 -21.46
CA PRO A 870 -32.88 37.18 -20.85
C PRO A 870 -33.93 38.25 -21.17
N ASP A 871 -34.26 38.51 -22.45
CA ASP A 871 -35.24 39.57 -22.79
C ASP A 871 -36.59 39.38 -22.07
N LEU A 872 -37.10 38.15 -22.05
CA LEU A 872 -38.34 37.82 -21.34
C LEU A 872 -38.18 37.90 -19.81
N LEU A 873 -37.01 37.57 -19.26
CA LEU A 873 -36.74 37.74 -17.84
C LEU A 873 -36.74 39.22 -17.46
N ARG A 874 -36.28 40.11 -18.36
CA ARG A 874 -36.33 41.57 -18.14
C ARG A 874 -37.76 42.03 -17.98
N GLU A 875 -38.59 41.66 -18.95
CA GLU A 875 -40.03 41.95 -18.96
C GLU A 875 -40.71 41.46 -17.67
N TYR A 876 -40.40 40.22 -17.27
CA TYR A 876 -40.97 39.63 -16.05
C TYR A 876 -40.56 40.36 -14.77
N VAL A 877 -39.29 40.80 -14.67
CA VAL A 877 -38.76 41.44 -13.48
C VAL A 877 -39.20 42.90 -13.38
N GLU A 878 -39.34 43.62 -14.49
CA GLU A 878 -39.89 44.98 -14.54
C GLU A 878 -41.31 45.06 -13.98
N ALA A 879 -42.11 44.00 -14.16
CA ALA A 879 -43.45 43.89 -13.60
C ALA A 879 -43.49 43.68 -12.07
N ARG A 880 -42.34 43.44 -11.42
CA ARG A 880 -42.19 43.18 -9.96
C ARG A 880 -43.29 42.27 -9.38
N PRO A 881 -43.37 41.01 -9.84
CA PRO A 881 -44.47 40.12 -9.51
C PRO A 881 -44.56 39.86 -8.00
N PRO A 882 -45.74 40.09 -7.36
CA PRO A 882 -45.89 40.03 -5.90
C PRO A 882 -45.59 38.64 -5.33
N GLN A 883 -45.92 37.58 -6.07
CA GLN A 883 -45.63 36.19 -5.71
C GLN A 883 -44.13 35.90 -5.45
N VAL A 884 -43.22 36.59 -6.15
CA VAL A 884 -41.77 36.44 -5.93
C VAL A 884 -41.38 37.14 -4.63
N GLN A 885 -41.87 38.36 -4.43
CA GLN A 885 -41.58 39.15 -3.23
C GLN A 885 -42.10 38.48 -1.95
N GLU A 886 -43.34 37.99 -1.95
CA GLU A 886 -43.93 37.25 -0.84
C GLU A 886 -43.16 35.95 -0.54
N ALA A 887 -42.76 35.21 -1.58
CA ALA A 887 -41.98 34.01 -1.42
C ALA A 887 -40.60 34.31 -0.80
N LEU A 888 -39.92 35.37 -1.24
CA LEU A 888 -38.63 35.79 -0.70
C LEU A 888 -38.74 36.27 0.76
N GLN A 889 -39.75 37.06 1.09
CA GLN A 889 -40.01 37.50 2.48
C GLN A 889 -40.28 36.31 3.43
N ARG A 890 -40.85 35.23 2.91
CA ARG A 890 -41.12 34.01 3.67
C ARG A 890 -39.85 33.18 3.90
N ILE A 891 -38.96 33.05 2.91
CA ILE A 891 -37.82 32.12 2.97
C ILE A 891 -36.50 32.76 3.42
N VAL A 892 -36.35 34.07 3.26
CA VAL A 892 -35.12 34.79 3.64
C VAL A 892 -35.18 35.11 5.13
N PRO A 893 -34.15 34.75 5.94
CA PRO A 893 -34.10 35.09 7.35
C PRO A 893 -34.26 36.60 7.58
N LYS A 894 -35.02 36.99 8.61
CA LYS A 894 -35.37 38.40 8.88
C LYS A 894 -34.14 39.32 8.90
N ASP A 895 -33.07 38.87 9.55
CA ASP A 895 -31.83 39.65 9.71
C ASP A 895 -31.11 39.94 8.38
N LEU A 896 -31.38 39.15 7.33
CA LEU A 896 -30.82 39.34 5.99
C LEU A 896 -31.76 40.07 5.03
N GLN A 897 -33.03 40.28 5.38
CA GLN A 897 -33.99 40.87 4.45
C GLN A 897 -33.66 42.32 4.11
N ASP A 898 -33.24 43.09 5.11
CA ASP A 898 -32.83 44.48 4.94
C ASP A 898 -31.47 44.59 4.22
N GLU A 899 -30.51 43.74 4.61
CA GLU A 899 -29.17 43.70 3.99
C GLU A 899 -29.21 43.33 2.51
N LEU A 900 -30.08 42.38 2.14
CA LEU A 900 -30.26 41.98 0.75
C LEU A 900 -31.17 42.94 -0.04
N GLY A 901 -31.89 43.84 0.61
CA GLY A 901 -32.89 44.68 -0.07
C GLY A 901 -34.01 43.85 -0.69
N ILE A 902 -34.63 42.95 0.08
CA ILE A 902 -35.72 42.09 -0.42
C ILE A 902 -36.98 42.92 -0.75
N ALA A 903 -37.28 43.93 0.07
CA ALA A 903 -38.49 44.74 -0.08
C ALA A 903 -38.44 45.68 -1.31
N ASP A 904 -37.27 46.22 -1.63
CA ASP A 904 -37.06 47.20 -2.70
C ASP A 904 -36.48 46.58 -3.98
N TRP A 905 -36.28 45.26 -4.00
CA TRP A 905 -35.64 44.49 -5.07
C TRP A 905 -34.14 44.80 -5.24
N GLY A 906 -33.47 45.36 -4.23
CA GLY A 906 -32.03 45.67 -4.24
C GLY A 906 -31.13 44.46 -4.53
N TRP A 907 -31.54 43.25 -4.11
CA TRP A 907 -30.82 42.00 -4.37
C TRP A 907 -30.65 41.70 -5.87
N LEU A 908 -31.58 42.16 -6.71
CA LEU A 908 -31.59 41.91 -8.14
C LEU A 908 -30.33 42.45 -8.81
N SER A 909 -29.82 43.61 -8.38
CA SER A 909 -28.62 44.24 -8.96
C SER A 909 -27.39 43.33 -9.00
N ASN A 910 -27.28 42.39 -8.05
CA ASN A 910 -26.18 41.42 -7.99
C ASN A 910 -26.34 40.30 -9.02
N LEU A 911 -27.59 39.92 -9.32
CA LEU A 911 -27.90 38.95 -10.37
C LEU A 911 -27.85 39.62 -11.74
N TRP A 912 -28.48 40.78 -11.87
CA TRP A 912 -28.68 41.49 -13.10
C TRP A 912 -28.75 43.01 -12.85
N SER A 913 -27.73 43.73 -13.32
CA SER A 913 -27.62 45.18 -13.19
C SER A 913 -27.86 45.90 -14.51
N GLY A 914 -27.79 45.19 -15.64
CA GLY A 914 -28.04 45.72 -16.99
C GLY A 914 -26.89 46.56 -17.55
N ASN A 915 -25.83 46.79 -16.76
CA ASN A 915 -24.60 47.48 -17.14
C ASN A 915 -23.40 46.53 -17.32
N GLY A 916 -23.60 45.21 -17.23
CA GLY A 916 -22.55 44.21 -17.40
C GLY A 916 -21.96 43.64 -16.11
N ASP A 917 -22.23 44.25 -14.95
CA ASP A 917 -21.61 43.87 -13.68
C ASP A 917 -22.32 42.71 -12.96
N GLY A 918 -23.60 42.46 -13.30
CA GLY A 918 -24.40 41.38 -12.74
C GLY A 918 -23.84 39.99 -13.04
N LEU A 919 -24.16 39.03 -12.17
CA LEU A 919 -23.74 37.64 -12.37
C LEU A 919 -24.32 37.03 -13.67
N LEU A 920 -25.60 37.27 -13.95
CA LEU A 920 -26.26 36.83 -15.17
C LEU A 920 -25.77 37.63 -16.38
N ASP A 921 -25.46 38.92 -16.24
CA ASP A 921 -24.90 39.74 -17.32
C ASP A 921 -23.59 39.13 -17.85
N ARG A 922 -22.68 38.73 -16.94
CA ARG A 922 -21.43 38.06 -17.30
C ARG A 922 -21.65 36.72 -18.01
N VAL A 923 -22.66 35.95 -17.60
CA VAL A 923 -23.00 34.67 -18.25
C VAL A 923 -23.62 34.89 -19.63
N ILE A 924 -24.47 35.91 -19.79
CA ILE A 924 -25.01 36.31 -21.09
C ILE A 924 -23.87 36.68 -22.02
N GLN A 925 -22.92 37.49 -21.55
CA GLN A 925 -21.76 37.92 -22.32
C GLN A 925 -20.88 36.72 -22.73
N GLU A 926 -20.53 35.85 -21.77
CA GLU A 926 -19.75 34.61 -22.02
C GLU A 926 -20.37 33.77 -23.14
N VAL A 927 -21.67 33.44 -23.02
CA VAL A 927 -22.33 32.57 -24.00
C VAL A 927 -22.46 33.25 -25.37
N THR A 928 -22.75 34.56 -25.38
CA THR A 928 -22.94 35.30 -26.63
C THR A 928 -21.62 35.46 -27.37
N ASP A 929 -20.54 35.80 -26.67
CA ASP A 929 -19.20 35.95 -27.23
C ASP A 929 -18.65 34.61 -27.73
N ASP A 930 -18.79 33.54 -26.94
CA ASP A 930 -18.34 32.20 -27.35
C ASP A 930 -19.05 31.74 -28.63
N LEU A 931 -20.37 31.94 -28.72
CA LEU A 931 -21.12 31.56 -29.92
C LEU A 931 -20.82 32.46 -31.12
N ALA A 932 -20.58 33.75 -30.90
CA ALA A 932 -20.18 34.68 -31.96
C ALA A 932 -18.79 34.33 -32.50
N LEU A 933 -17.82 34.07 -31.62
CA LEU A 933 -16.47 33.65 -31.98
C LEU A 933 -16.49 32.31 -32.74
N LEU A 934 -17.26 31.32 -32.28
CA LEU A 934 -17.37 30.03 -32.96
C LEU A 934 -17.98 30.16 -34.36
N ARG A 935 -18.93 31.09 -34.56
CA ARG A 935 -19.48 31.41 -35.88
C ARG A 935 -18.44 32.09 -36.78
N GLN A 936 -17.71 33.06 -36.26
CA GLN A 936 -16.64 33.72 -37.00
C GLN A 936 -15.56 32.71 -37.44
N LEU A 937 -15.11 31.85 -36.53
CA LEU A 937 -14.12 30.81 -36.83
C LEU A 937 -14.65 29.75 -37.83
N GLU A 938 -15.96 29.46 -37.80
CA GLU A 938 -16.62 28.61 -38.81
C GLU A 938 -16.59 29.28 -40.19
N GLU A 939 -16.95 30.57 -40.28
CA GLU A 939 -16.92 31.35 -41.53
C GLU A 939 -15.49 31.45 -42.10
N GLU A 940 -14.50 31.80 -41.29
CA GLU A 940 -13.08 31.85 -41.69
C GLU A 940 -12.58 30.47 -42.20
N ALA A 941 -12.92 29.39 -41.51
CA ALA A 941 -12.54 28.03 -41.94
C ALA A 941 -13.21 27.61 -43.26
N ILE A 942 -14.44 28.09 -43.53
CA ILE A 942 -15.14 27.87 -44.80
C ILE A 942 -14.46 28.67 -45.92
N GLU A 943 -14.09 29.93 -45.67
CA GLU A 943 -13.36 30.79 -46.61
C GLU A 943 -11.99 30.18 -47.00
N GLU A 944 -11.28 29.60 -46.02
CA GLU A 944 -10.01 28.88 -46.24
C GLU A 944 -10.16 27.49 -46.87
N ARG A 945 -11.39 27.05 -47.16
CA ARG A 945 -11.75 25.69 -47.66
C ARG A 945 -11.33 24.56 -46.72
N ASN A 946 -11.18 24.83 -45.42
CA ASN A 946 -10.86 23.84 -44.40
C ASN A 946 -12.12 23.28 -43.73
N TYR A 947 -12.90 22.52 -44.51
CA TYR A 947 -14.22 22.03 -44.10
C TYR A 947 -14.20 21.13 -42.84
N ARG A 948 -13.10 20.40 -42.59
CA ARG A 948 -12.97 19.59 -41.36
C ARG A 948 -12.91 20.45 -40.10
N GLN A 949 -12.25 21.61 -40.18
CA GLN A 949 -12.14 22.54 -39.07
C GLN A 949 -13.46 23.31 -38.87
N GLY A 950 -14.14 23.70 -39.96
CA GLY A 950 -15.51 24.23 -39.89
C GLY A 950 -16.50 23.27 -39.23
N GLU A 951 -16.51 21.98 -39.61
CA GLU A 951 -17.34 20.95 -38.94
C GLU A 951 -17.00 20.78 -37.45
N HIS A 952 -15.74 20.97 -37.06
CA HIS A 952 -15.33 20.92 -35.66
C HIS A 952 -15.95 22.08 -34.87
N PHE A 953 -15.84 23.32 -35.35
CA PHE A 953 -16.43 24.49 -34.70
C PHE A 953 -17.95 24.40 -34.62
N GLN A 954 -18.61 23.92 -35.68
CA GLN A 954 -20.06 23.67 -35.67
C GLN A 954 -20.46 22.64 -34.60
N ARG A 955 -19.66 21.57 -34.42
CA ARG A 955 -19.89 20.55 -33.39
C ARG A 955 -19.70 21.12 -31.98
N VAL A 956 -18.69 21.95 -31.78
CA VAL A 956 -18.44 22.64 -30.49
C VAL A 956 -19.60 23.59 -30.17
N ALA A 957 -20.04 24.41 -31.13
CA ALA A 957 -21.19 25.30 -30.97
C ALA A 957 -22.47 24.54 -30.63
N ARG A 958 -22.75 23.42 -31.33
CA ARG A 958 -23.88 22.53 -31.02
C ARG A 958 -23.79 21.95 -29.60
N THR A 959 -22.57 21.64 -29.16
CA THR A 959 -22.33 21.14 -27.79
C THR A 959 -22.62 22.20 -26.74
N VAL A 960 -22.21 23.47 -26.95
CA VAL A 960 -22.54 24.58 -26.05
C VAL A 960 -24.05 24.80 -26.00
N ARG A 961 -24.72 24.85 -27.16
CA ARG A 961 -26.18 25.08 -27.26
C ARG A 961 -27.02 23.98 -26.61
N SER A 962 -26.57 22.73 -26.64
CA SER A 962 -27.33 21.56 -26.15
C SER A 962 -27.17 21.27 -24.65
N ARG A 963 -26.31 22.01 -23.92
CA ARG A 963 -26.17 21.85 -22.46
C ARG A 963 -27.48 22.12 -21.72
N ASP A 964 -27.76 21.34 -20.68
CA ASP A 964 -28.89 21.58 -19.77
C ASP A 964 -28.77 22.97 -19.11
N LEU A 965 -29.86 23.75 -19.15
CA LEU A 965 -29.86 25.14 -18.70
C LEU A 965 -29.64 25.26 -17.18
N LEU A 966 -30.32 24.44 -16.38
CA LEU A 966 -30.27 24.57 -14.91
C LEU A 966 -28.90 24.17 -14.38
N GLY A 967 -28.32 23.08 -14.90
CA GLY A 967 -26.96 22.67 -14.60
C GLY A 967 -25.93 23.71 -15.04
N PHE A 968 -26.13 24.32 -16.21
CA PHE A 968 -25.27 25.39 -16.70
C PHE A 968 -25.29 26.63 -15.79
N LEU A 969 -26.48 27.16 -15.45
CA LEU A 969 -26.64 28.30 -14.54
C LEU A 969 -26.10 27.99 -13.13
N GLY A 970 -26.30 26.76 -12.64
CA GLY A 970 -25.72 26.31 -11.37
C GLY A 970 -24.19 26.31 -11.37
N SER A 971 -23.56 25.92 -12.48
CA SER A 971 -22.10 25.91 -12.62
C SER A 971 -21.46 27.31 -12.68
N ARG A 972 -22.24 28.36 -12.97
CA ARG A 972 -21.78 29.77 -12.95
C ARG A 972 -22.25 30.52 -11.69
N ASN A 973 -22.64 29.78 -10.64
CA ASN A 973 -23.13 30.32 -9.37
C ASN A 973 -24.43 31.13 -9.46
N VAL A 974 -25.14 31.12 -10.60
CA VAL A 974 -26.43 31.82 -10.77
C VAL A 974 -27.51 31.10 -9.97
N LEU A 975 -27.56 29.78 -10.05
CA LEU A 975 -28.45 28.93 -9.27
C LEU A 975 -27.68 28.11 -8.21
N PRO A 976 -28.34 27.61 -7.16
CA PRO A 976 -27.78 26.61 -6.27
C PRO A 976 -27.43 25.34 -7.07
N LYS A 977 -26.29 24.74 -6.76
CA LYS A 977 -25.88 23.43 -7.25
C LYS A 977 -25.94 22.46 -6.08
N TYR A 978 -26.24 21.19 -6.34
CA TYR A 978 -26.28 20.11 -5.33
C TYR A 978 -24.88 19.78 -4.72
N GLY A 979 -23.86 20.62 -4.96
CA GLY A 979 -22.55 20.54 -4.34
C GLY A 979 -22.00 21.94 -4.10
N PHE A 980 -21.17 22.09 -3.05
CA PHE A 980 -20.34 23.28 -2.79
C PHE A 980 -19.56 23.69 -4.06
N PRO A 981 -19.11 24.96 -4.22
CA PRO A 981 -18.70 25.49 -5.52
C PRO A 981 -17.50 24.74 -6.08
N THR A 982 -17.76 23.78 -6.95
CA THR A 982 -16.78 23.08 -7.76
C THR A 982 -16.66 23.82 -9.08
N ASP A 983 -15.77 24.82 -9.15
CA ASP A 983 -15.13 25.20 -10.42
C ASP A 983 -14.20 24.06 -10.86
N VAL A 984 -14.75 22.85 -10.94
CA VAL A 984 -14.01 21.65 -11.26
C VAL A 984 -14.20 21.41 -12.74
N VAL A 985 -13.11 21.57 -13.47
CA VAL A 985 -13.00 21.08 -14.84
C VAL A 985 -12.99 19.55 -14.77
N GLU A 986 -14.04 18.92 -15.30
CA GLU A 986 -14.08 17.47 -15.49
C GLU A 986 -12.99 17.06 -16.49
N LEU A 987 -12.04 16.23 -16.05
CA LEU A 987 -11.07 15.65 -16.98
C LEU A 987 -11.74 14.48 -17.69
N ARG A 988 -12.35 14.77 -18.84
CA ARG A 988 -12.99 13.73 -19.65
C ARG A 988 -11.94 12.82 -20.26
N THR A 989 -11.84 11.59 -19.77
CA THR A 989 -10.86 10.59 -20.26
C THR A 989 -11.35 9.78 -21.45
N ASN A 990 -12.61 9.95 -21.87
CA ASN A 990 -13.25 9.16 -22.94
C ASN A 990 -12.56 9.27 -24.32
N HIS A 991 -11.70 10.27 -24.52
CA HIS A 991 -10.92 10.46 -25.74
C HIS A 991 -9.59 9.70 -25.73
N LEU A 992 -9.18 9.13 -24.59
CA LEU A 992 -7.97 8.33 -24.49
C LEU A 992 -8.20 6.96 -25.16
N PRO A 993 -7.23 6.42 -25.91
CA PRO A 993 -7.35 5.14 -26.61
C PRO A 993 -7.25 3.91 -25.67
N VAL A 994 -7.53 4.10 -24.37
CA VAL A 994 -7.40 3.09 -23.33
C VAL A 994 -8.80 2.66 -22.89
N GLU A 995 -9.13 1.37 -22.97
CA GLU A 995 -10.50 0.89 -22.71
C GLU A 995 -10.97 1.20 -21.28
N GLN A 996 -10.07 1.12 -20.29
CA GLN A 996 -10.38 1.45 -18.90
C GLN A 996 -10.75 2.93 -18.71
N ALA A 997 -10.25 3.83 -19.57
CA ALA A 997 -10.48 5.27 -19.46
C ALA A 997 -11.96 5.66 -19.63
N ARG A 998 -12.78 4.81 -20.26
CA ARG A 998 -14.23 5.01 -20.42
C ARG A 998 -15.03 4.64 -19.17
N ARG A 999 -14.42 3.95 -18.21
CA ARG A 999 -15.07 3.44 -16.99
C ARG A 999 -14.83 4.34 -15.77
N ILE A 1000 -14.09 5.43 -15.95
CA ILE A 1000 -13.62 6.33 -14.90
C ILE A 1000 -14.17 7.73 -15.17
N GLU A 1001 -14.72 8.37 -14.14
CA GLU A 1001 -15.10 9.79 -14.15
C GLU A 1001 -14.16 10.58 -13.23
N LEU A 1002 -13.20 11.29 -13.85
CA LEU A 1002 -12.22 12.11 -13.13
C LEU A 1002 -12.77 13.53 -12.94
N GLN A 1003 -13.65 13.69 -11.97
CA GLN A 1003 -13.96 14.99 -11.39
C GLN A 1003 -12.89 15.26 -10.32
N ARG A 1004 -12.03 16.27 -10.54
CA ARG A 1004 -11.06 16.71 -9.51
C ARG A 1004 -11.84 17.36 -8.36
N ASP A 1005 -11.44 17.20 -7.11
CA ASP A 1005 -11.89 18.13 -6.06
C ASP A 1005 -10.93 19.32 -6.04
#